data_AF-A0A6G0TK93-F1
#
_entry.id   AF-A0A6G0TK93-F1
#
_cell.length_a   1.000
_cell.length_b   1.000
_cell.length_c   1.000
_cell.angle_alpha   90.00
_cell.angle_beta   90.00
_cell.angle_gamma   90.00
#
_symmetry.space_group_name_H-M   'P 1'
#
loop_
_entity.id
_entity.type
_entity.pdbx_description
1 polymer ?
#
loop_
_entity_poly.entity_id
_entity_poly.type
_entity_poly.pdbx_seq_one_letter_code
_entity_poly.pdbx_strand_id
1 'polypeptide(L)'
;MLLPSDMLATQSKMLYQLNKYCVERVETRKTATAKAVREVCKVVQTVLHEVEAQEPRFISSLAECNGRYEGLEVVSATEFEIVLYLNQMGVFNFVDDGSLPGCAVLKLSDGRKRSMSLWVEFITASGYLSARKIRSRFQTLVAQACDKCAYRDSVKMMSDTGEVKLRIRDRYVVQITPSFKCAGVWPRSAAHWPVPQLTWPHPNLIVQVKTEGFDLLSKDSVIMHGKQNSMEGDAWVMSFTDVENQLLYGGCRKRCLSILKTLRDRHLDLPGNPITNYHIKTLLLYECEKHPRDAEWEETGIADRINGILLQLISCLQCRRCPHYFIPHLDLFKGDMRHGAGTAATEAAMLVPQDMLSTHTKMSYQLSKFWAERVMTRKTAAAKTIREVCKVVQDVLREVEAQEPRFISSLVECNGRYEGLDVVSPTEFEIVLYLNQMGVLNFVDDGSLPGCAVLKLSDGRKRSMSLWVEFITASGYLSARKIRSRFQTLVAQACDKCAYRDSVKMIADTSEVKLRIRERYVVQITPSFKCAGIWPRSSAHWPLPQIPWPHPNLVAEVKTEGFDLLSKECVTLHGKQSALEGDAWVMSFVDVENRLMYGGCRKRCLSVLKTLRDRHLDLPGNPVTNYHIKTLLLYECEKHPLEMEWDESCLSDRINGILLQLISCLQCRRCPHYFLPHVDLFKGKAPGSLENAAKQTWRLTRELLTNSRAFDKL
;
A
#
# COMPACT_ATOMS: atom_id res chain seq x y z
N MET A 1 -41.52 20.61 -31.89
CA MET A 1 -41.79 21.14 -30.54
C MET A 1 -40.58 20.85 -29.68
N LEU A 2 -39.76 21.88 -29.42
CA LEU A 2 -38.51 21.81 -28.67
C LEU A 2 -38.81 22.14 -27.20
N LEU A 3 -38.52 21.21 -26.29
CA LEU A 3 -38.50 21.50 -24.86
C LEU A 3 -37.21 22.27 -24.52
N PRO A 4 -37.25 23.35 -23.70
CA PRO A 4 -36.06 24.07 -23.25
C PRO A 4 -35.11 23.16 -22.47
N SER A 5 -33.79 23.42 -22.57
CA SER A 5 -32.72 22.65 -21.89
C SER A 5 -32.81 22.62 -20.36
N ASP A 6 -33.68 23.46 -19.79
CA ASP A 6 -33.84 23.64 -18.35
C ASP A 6 -34.95 22.75 -17.76
N MET A 7 -35.61 21.95 -18.59
CA MET A 7 -36.65 20.99 -18.18
C MET A 7 -36.20 19.51 -18.18
N LEU A 8 -34.91 19.24 -18.39
CA LEU A 8 -34.33 17.89 -18.34
C LEU A 8 -33.77 17.60 -16.93
N ALA A 9 -34.08 16.43 -16.38
CA ALA A 9 -33.42 15.91 -15.18
C ALA A 9 -31.89 15.97 -15.34
N THR A 10 -31.15 16.27 -14.25
CA THR A 10 -29.71 16.58 -14.29
C THR A 10 -28.86 15.52 -14.99
N GLN A 11 -29.23 14.24 -14.88
CA GLN A 11 -28.57 13.13 -15.57
C GLN A 11 -28.75 13.19 -17.11
N SER A 12 -29.95 13.54 -17.59
CA SER A 12 -30.25 13.70 -19.02
C SER A 12 -29.53 14.90 -19.65
N LYS A 13 -29.33 15.98 -18.88
CA LYS A 13 -28.54 17.15 -19.33
C LYS A 13 -27.05 16.81 -19.47
N MET A 14 -26.49 16.04 -18.53
CA MET A 14 -25.09 15.60 -18.60
C MET A 14 -24.86 14.63 -19.77
N LEU A 15 -25.75 13.67 -19.97
CA LEU A 15 -25.66 12.75 -21.10
C LEU A 15 -25.68 13.50 -22.44
N TYR A 16 -26.53 14.51 -22.58
CA TYR A 16 -26.54 15.39 -23.75
C TYR A 16 -25.20 16.12 -23.96
N GLN A 17 -24.62 16.69 -22.90
CA GLN A 17 -23.32 17.37 -22.99
C GLN A 17 -22.17 16.41 -23.31
N LEU A 18 -22.17 15.19 -22.76
CA LEU A 18 -21.20 14.15 -23.09
C LEU A 18 -21.33 13.70 -24.56
N ASN A 19 -22.56 13.56 -25.06
CA ASN A 19 -22.81 13.28 -26.47
C ASN A 19 -22.25 14.39 -27.36
N LYS A 20 -22.52 15.66 -27.02
CA LYS A 20 -21.96 16.82 -27.73
C LYS A 20 -20.43 16.84 -27.68
N TYR A 21 -19.83 16.61 -26.51
CA TYR A 21 -18.38 16.53 -26.34
C TYR A 21 -17.76 15.40 -27.17
N CYS A 22 -18.44 14.26 -27.29
CA CYS A 22 -18.00 13.18 -28.16
C CYS A 22 -17.89 13.64 -29.63
N VAL A 23 -18.96 14.24 -30.15
CA VAL A 23 -19.01 14.69 -31.55
C VAL A 23 -17.99 15.80 -31.81
N GLU A 24 -17.90 16.78 -30.93
CA GLU A 24 -17.07 17.97 -31.18
C GLU A 24 -15.58 17.75 -30.88
N ARG A 25 -15.27 16.98 -29.82
CA ARG A 25 -13.90 16.90 -29.28
C ARG A 25 -13.29 15.51 -29.45
N VAL A 26 -14.02 14.45 -29.13
CA VAL A 26 -13.50 13.08 -29.22
C VAL A 26 -13.29 12.68 -30.68
N GLU A 27 -14.24 12.95 -31.58
CA GLU A 27 -14.09 12.61 -33.00
C GLU A 27 -13.02 13.46 -33.70
N THR A 28 -12.91 14.74 -33.34
CA THR A 28 -11.81 15.61 -33.79
C THR A 28 -10.44 15.04 -33.37
N ARG A 29 -10.31 14.64 -32.10
CA ARG A 29 -9.10 13.99 -31.57
C ARG A 29 -8.79 12.70 -32.32
N LYS A 30 -9.77 11.82 -32.51
CA LYS A 30 -9.60 10.55 -33.25
C LYS A 30 -9.15 10.77 -34.68
N THR A 31 -9.76 11.72 -35.38
CA THR A 31 -9.42 12.04 -36.78
C THR A 31 -8.00 12.59 -36.90
N ALA A 32 -7.62 13.53 -36.02
CA ALA A 32 -6.27 14.07 -35.96
C ALA A 32 -5.23 12.98 -35.62
N THR A 33 -5.55 12.12 -34.66
CA THR A 33 -4.69 10.98 -34.27
C THR A 33 -4.53 9.99 -35.43
N ALA A 34 -5.62 9.63 -36.11
CA ALA A 34 -5.57 8.70 -37.24
C ALA A 34 -4.76 9.25 -38.43
N LYS A 35 -4.78 10.58 -38.64
CA LYS A 35 -3.92 11.24 -39.63
C LYS A 35 -2.43 11.16 -39.22
N ALA A 36 -2.13 11.47 -37.95
CA ALA A 36 -0.76 11.40 -37.43
C ALA A 36 -0.21 9.96 -37.45
N VAL A 37 -1.02 8.97 -37.06
CA VAL A 37 -0.66 7.55 -37.10
C VAL A 37 -0.32 7.10 -38.52
N ARG A 38 -1.15 7.41 -39.52
CA ARG A 38 -0.86 7.05 -40.92
C ARG A 38 0.45 7.68 -41.42
N GLU A 39 0.71 8.93 -41.05
CA GLU A 39 1.95 9.62 -41.39
C GLU A 39 3.18 8.97 -40.74
N VAL A 40 3.10 8.70 -39.43
CA VAL A 40 4.15 8.05 -38.66
C VAL A 40 4.43 6.63 -39.15
N CYS A 41 3.40 5.80 -39.31
CA CYS A 41 3.54 4.41 -39.72
C CYS A 41 4.23 4.29 -41.08
N LYS A 42 3.92 5.18 -42.04
CA LYS A 42 4.57 5.16 -43.35
C LYS A 42 6.09 5.35 -43.26
N VAL A 43 6.55 6.28 -42.42
CA VAL A 43 7.98 6.53 -42.21
C VAL A 43 8.61 5.34 -41.48
N VAL A 44 7.96 4.82 -40.43
CA VAL A 44 8.47 3.69 -39.66
C VAL A 44 8.58 2.42 -40.50
N GLN A 45 7.58 2.11 -41.34
CA GLN A 45 7.64 0.98 -42.28
C GLN A 45 8.85 1.08 -43.22
N THR A 46 9.14 2.29 -43.72
CA THR A 46 10.30 2.51 -44.60
C THR A 46 11.63 2.27 -43.85
N VAL A 47 11.73 2.78 -42.62
CA VAL A 47 12.91 2.55 -41.76
C VAL A 47 13.07 1.06 -41.45
N LEU A 48 11.98 0.37 -41.08
CA LEU A 48 12.03 -1.06 -40.77
C LEU A 48 12.37 -1.92 -41.98
N HIS A 49 11.98 -1.52 -43.19
CA HIS A 49 12.36 -2.23 -44.41
C HIS A 49 13.89 -2.16 -44.67
N GLU A 50 14.51 -1.01 -44.40
CA GLU A 50 15.97 -0.85 -44.46
C GLU A 50 16.69 -1.62 -43.33
N VAL A 51 16.04 -1.78 -42.17
CA VAL A 51 16.55 -2.64 -41.09
C VAL A 51 16.48 -4.10 -41.50
N GLU A 52 15.35 -4.55 -42.05
CA GLU A 52 15.13 -5.92 -42.51
C GLU A 52 16.10 -6.31 -43.64
N ALA A 53 16.41 -5.39 -44.55
CA ALA A 53 17.41 -5.59 -45.60
C ALA A 53 18.83 -5.84 -45.04
N GLN A 54 19.14 -5.31 -43.85
CA GLN A 54 20.43 -5.50 -43.18
C GLN A 54 20.42 -6.68 -42.20
N GLU A 55 19.27 -6.97 -41.60
CA GLU A 55 19.08 -8.00 -40.59
C GLU A 55 17.67 -8.63 -40.72
N PRO A 56 17.53 -9.71 -41.52
CA PRO A 56 16.24 -10.32 -41.85
C PRO A 56 15.45 -10.89 -40.66
N ARG A 57 16.04 -10.90 -39.45
CA ARG A 57 15.37 -11.33 -38.22
C ARG A 57 14.43 -10.26 -37.65
N PHE A 58 14.61 -8.98 -38.00
CA PHE A 58 13.77 -7.86 -37.56
C PHE A 58 12.73 -7.51 -38.64
N ILE A 59 11.78 -8.41 -38.84
CA ILE A 59 10.71 -8.26 -39.83
C ILE A 59 9.66 -7.28 -39.28
N SER A 60 9.23 -6.32 -40.11
CA SER A 60 8.19 -5.37 -39.71
C SER A 60 6.85 -6.08 -39.48
N SER A 61 6.39 -6.12 -38.22
CA SER A 61 5.02 -6.54 -37.86
C SER A 61 3.97 -5.44 -38.05
N LEU A 62 4.36 -4.27 -38.53
CA LEU A 62 3.50 -3.09 -38.64
C LEU A 62 2.57 -3.19 -39.86
N ALA A 63 1.45 -3.88 -39.68
CA ALA A 63 0.39 -4.03 -40.69
C ALA A 63 -0.88 -3.29 -40.28
N GLU A 64 -1.56 -2.69 -41.26
CA GLU A 64 -2.88 -2.08 -41.06
C GLU A 64 -3.98 -3.13 -41.28
N CYS A 65 -4.78 -3.40 -40.25
CA CYS A 65 -5.95 -4.26 -40.31
C CYS A 65 -7.17 -3.53 -39.74
N ASN A 66 -8.26 -3.47 -40.50
CA ASN A 66 -9.50 -2.78 -40.11
C ASN A 66 -9.30 -1.32 -39.64
N GLY A 67 -8.39 -0.59 -40.30
CA GLY A 67 -8.09 0.81 -39.99
C GLY A 67 -7.30 1.02 -38.70
N ARG A 68 -6.65 -0.04 -38.17
CA ARG A 68 -5.75 0.02 -37.02
C ARG A 68 -4.43 -0.68 -37.35
N TYR A 69 -3.35 -0.19 -36.76
CA TYR A 69 -2.04 -0.82 -36.85
C TYR A 69 -1.84 -1.75 -35.66
N GLU A 70 -1.52 -3.01 -35.92
CA GLU A 70 -1.20 -3.98 -34.86
C GLU A 70 0.06 -3.54 -34.11
N GLY A 71 0.06 -3.68 -32.78
CA GLY A 71 1.18 -3.28 -31.93
C GLY A 71 1.38 -1.77 -31.77
N LEU A 72 0.51 -0.92 -32.32
CA LEU A 72 0.61 0.54 -32.16
C LEU A 72 -0.16 1.06 -30.94
N GLU A 73 0.52 1.81 -30.10
CA GLU A 73 -0.04 2.53 -28.97
C GLU A 73 0.12 4.04 -29.12
N VAL A 74 -0.96 4.77 -28.82
CA VAL A 74 -0.98 6.25 -28.81
C VAL A 74 -0.74 6.75 -27.40
N VAL A 75 0.48 7.25 -27.15
CA VAL A 75 0.89 7.80 -25.85
C VAL A 75 0.35 9.23 -25.69
N SER A 76 0.54 10.07 -26.70
CA SER A 76 0.02 11.44 -26.77
C SER A 76 -0.37 11.81 -28.22
N ALA A 77 -0.75 13.06 -28.46
CA ALA A 77 -1.05 13.54 -29.82
C ALA A 77 0.19 13.55 -30.74
N THR A 78 1.40 13.53 -30.16
CA THR A 78 2.67 13.57 -30.89
C THR A 78 3.61 12.41 -30.54
N GLU A 79 3.24 11.55 -29.61
CA GLU A 79 4.07 10.44 -29.13
C GLU A 79 3.37 9.08 -29.33
N PHE A 80 4.11 8.13 -29.89
CA PHE A 80 3.61 6.80 -30.24
C PHE A 80 4.61 5.72 -29.81
N GLU A 81 4.12 4.54 -29.43
CA GLU A 81 4.92 3.33 -29.26
C GLU A 81 4.45 2.29 -30.29
N ILE A 82 5.40 1.68 -30.99
CA ILE A 82 5.15 0.62 -31.96
C ILE A 82 5.90 -0.62 -31.48
N VAL A 83 5.13 -1.66 -31.16
CA VAL A 83 5.65 -2.96 -30.77
C VAL A 83 6.07 -3.72 -32.02
N LEU A 84 7.36 -4.04 -32.11
CA LEU A 84 7.92 -4.87 -33.19
C LEU A 84 7.94 -6.32 -32.72
N TYR A 85 6.99 -7.12 -33.21
CA TYR A 85 6.92 -8.53 -32.85
C TYR A 85 8.00 -9.33 -33.56
N LEU A 86 8.93 -9.86 -32.77
CA LEU A 86 9.99 -10.74 -33.22
C LEU A 86 9.42 -12.14 -33.51
N ASN A 87 10.17 -12.93 -34.29
CA ASN A 87 9.86 -14.34 -34.53
C ASN A 87 9.69 -15.14 -33.22
N GLN A 88 9.05 -16.31 -33.28
CA GLN A 88 8.71 -17.09 -32.09
C GLN A 88 9.89 -17.28 -31.12
N MET A 89 9.59 -17.25 -29.82
CA MET A 89 10.58 -17.43 -28.74
C MET A 89 11.33 -18.77 -28.84
N GLY A 90 10.76 -19.79 -29.46
CA GLY A 90 11.44 -21.06 -29.73
C GLY A 90 11.82 -21.82 -28.44
N VAL A 91 13.12 -21.92 -28.15
CA VAL A 91 13.68 -22.83 -27.13
C VAL A 91 13.75 -22.24 -25.70
N PHE A 92 13.24 -21.01 -25.51
CA PHE A 92 13.23 -20.34 -24.22
C PHE A 92 11.96 -20.63 -23.42
N ASN A 93 12.12 -20.84 -22.12
CA ASN A 93 11.05 -20.85 -21.15
C ASN A 93 10.86 -19.44 -20.59
N PHE A 94 9.60 -19.03 -20.49
CA PHE A 94 9.20 -17.87 -19.70
C PHE A 94 9.35 -18.16 -18.21
N VAL A 95 10.00 -17.26 -17.47
CA VAL A 95 10.18 -17.36 -16.02
C VAL A 95 9.76 -16.05 -15.36
N ASP A 96 8.75 -16.16 -14.50
CA ASP A 96 8.26 -15.10 -13.62
C ASP A 96 8.20 -15.64 -12.19
N ASP A 97 9.19 -15.24 -11.39
CA ASP A 97 9.35 -15.61 -9.98
C ASP A 97 8.98 -14.47 -9.02
N GLY A 98 8.47 -13.34 -9.55
CA GLY A 98 8.12 -12.16 -8.77
C GLY A 98 9.31 -11.33 -8.26
N SER A 99 10.55 -11.68 -8.61
CA SER A 99 11.75 -10.94 -8.18
C SER A 99 11.85 -9.56 -8.82
N LEU A 100 11.35 -9.41 -10.06
CA LEU A 100 11.33 -8.17 -10.83
C LEU A 100 9.88 -7.74 -11.08
N PRO A 101 9.34 -6.76 -10.35
CA PRO A 101 7.96 -6.32 -10.54
C PRO A 101 7.69 -5.87 -11.96
N GLY A 102 6.68 -6.47 -12.61
CA GLY A 102 6.27 -6.12 -13.98
C GLY A 102 7.24 -6.57 -15.07
N CYS A 103 8.27 -7.34 -14.73
CA CYS A 103 9.24 -7.87 -15.69
C CYS A 103 9.38 -9.38 -15.54
N ALA A 104 9.86 -10.03 -16.59
CA ALA A 104 10.15 -11.46 -16.60
C ALA A 104 11.45 -11.74 -17.36
N VAL A 105 11.94 -12.97 -17.28
CA VAL A 105 13.14 -13.39 -18.00
C VAL A 105 12.85 -14.59 -18.90
N LEU A 106 13.56 -14.66 -20.03
CA LEU A 106 13.54 -15.79 -20.95
C LEU A 106 14.80 -16.61 -20.75
N LYS A 107 14.66 -17.86 -20.31
CA LYS A 107 15.80 -18.76 -20.02
C LYS A 107 15.76 -19.98 -20.92
N LEU A 108 16.92 -20.42 -21.41
CA LEU A 108 17.01 -21.65 -22.21
C LEU A 108 16.41 -22.83 -21.44
N SER A 109 15.54 -23.60 -22.11
CA SER A 109 15.00 -24.85 -21.58
C SER A 109 16.08 -25.92 -21.38
N ASP A 110 17.10 -25.92 -22.25
CA ASP A 110 18.26 -26.80 -22.20
C ASP A 110 19.47 -26.07 -22.84
N GLY A 111 20.62 -26.08 -22.16
CA GLY A 111 21.84 -25.46 -22.66
C GLY A 111 22.33 -26.02 -24.00
N ARG A 112 22.01 -27.28 -24.32
CA ARG A 112 22.33 -27.91 -25.61
C ARG A 112 21.57 -27.29 -26.79
N LYS A 113 20.43 -26.63 -26.52
CA LYS A 113 19.63 -25.94 -27.53
C LYS A 113 20.11 -24.52 -27.82
N ARG A 114 21.22 -24.07 -27.20
CA ARG A 114 21.75 -22.71 -27.38
C ARG A 114 22.02 -22.37 -28.86
N SER A 115 22.67 -23.28 -29.59
CA SER A 115 22.98 -23.11 -31.02
C SER A 115 21.75 -23.21 -31.93
N MET A 116 20.63 -23.73 -31.42
CA MET A 116 19.36 -23.82 -32.15
C MET A 116 18.54 -22.52 -32.09
N SER A 117 18.97 -21.54 -31.28
CA SER A 117 18.27 -20.26 -31.13
C SER A 117 18.66 -19.31 -32.27
N LEU A 118 17.65 -18.65 -32.86
CA LEU A 118 17.84 -17.54 -33.81
C LEU A 118 18.56 -16.33 -33.21
N TRP A 119 18.62 -16.26 -31.88
CA TRP A 119 19.10 -15.13 -31.09
C TRP A 119 20.36 -15.47 -30.28
N VAL A 120 21.14 -16.44 -30.76
CA VAL A 120 22.25 -17.08 -30.02
C VAL A 120 23.27 -16.10 -29.44
N GLU A 121 23.58 -15.02 -30.17
CA GLU A 121 24.55 -14.00 -29.76
C GLU A 121 24.05 -13.10 -28.61
N PHE A 122 22.73 -13.07 -28.40
CA PHE A 122 22.09 -12.29 -27.34
C PHE A 122 21.87 -13.09 -26.06
N ILE A 123 22.24 -14.38 -26.05
CA ILE A 123 22.15 -15.25 -24.88
C ILE A 123 23.34 -14.99 -23.95
N THR A 124 23.06 -14.73 -22.68
CA THR A 124 24.09 -14.51 -21.65
C THR A 124 24.86 -15.80 -21.33
N ALA A 125 25.97 -15.70 -20.59
CA ALA A 125 26.69 -16.88 -20.12
C ALA A 125 25.78 -17.81 -19.28
N SER A 126 24.88 -17.21 -18.50
CA SER A 126 23.91 -17.91 -17.64
C SER A 126 22.67 -18.45 -18.37
N GLY A 127 22.61 -18.30 -19.71
CA GLY A 127 21.54 -18.87 -20.54
C GLY A 127 20.25 -18.04 -20.63
N TYR A 128 20.28 -16.76 -20.28
CA TYR A 128 19.15 -15.84 -20.43
C TYR A 128 19.21 -15.09 -21.75
N LEU A 129 18.07 -14.87 -22.40
CA LEU A 129 17.98 -14.02 -23.58
C LEU A 129 17.90 -12.54 -23.16
N SER A 130 18.95 -11.77 -23.45
CA SER A 130 19.06 -10.38 -22.99
C SER A 130 18.21 -9.42 -23.83
N ALA A 131 17.20 -8.82 -23.19
CA ALA A 131 16.40 -7.74 -23.77
C ALA A 131 17.28 -6.56 -24.22
N ARG A 132 18.17 -6.08 -23.34
CA ARG A 132 19.08 -4.95 -23.62
C ARG A 132 20.00 -5.21 -24.81
N LYS A 133 20.58 -6.40 -24.94
CA LYS A 133 21.47 -6.69 -26.08
C LYS A 133 20.71 -6.67 -27.41
N ILE A 134 19.50 -7.24 -27.45
CA ILE A 134 18.62 -7.16 -28.63
C ILE A 134 18.30 -5.70 -28.96
N ARG A 135 17.89 -4.91 -27.95
CA ARG A 135 17.55 -3.50 -28.13
C ARG A 135 18.74 -2.68 -28.63
N SER A 136 19.94 -2.89 -28.09
CA SER A 136 21.16 -2.19 -28.51
C SER A 136 21.56 -2.53 -29.95
N ARG A 137 21.47 -3.81 -30.35
CA ARG A 137 21.69 -4.20 -31.75
C ARG A 137 20.66 -3.57 -32.68
N PHE A 138 19.38 -3.63 -32.30
CA PHE A 138 18.28 -3.05 -33.06
C PHE A 138 18.43 -1.52 -33.20
N GLN A 139 18.82 -0.82 -32.13
CA GLN A 139 19.12 0.61 -32.14
C GLN A 139 20.20 0.97 -33.17
N THR A 140 21.28 0.18 -33.24
CA THR A 140 22.36 0.39 -34.22
C THR A 140 21.86 0.24 -35.66
N LEU A 141 21.05 -0.78 -35.91
CA LEU A 141 20.46 -1.02 -37.25
C LEU A 141 19.51 0.11 -37.64
N VAL A 142 18.68 0.57 -36.70
CA VAL A 142 17.72 1.67 -36.93
C VAL A 142 18.45 2.98 -37.18
N ALA A 143 19.55 3.27 -36.48
CA ALA A 143 20.38 4.44 -36.75
C ALA A 143 20.89 4.44 -38.21
N GLN A 144 21.46 3.31 -38.65
CA GLN A 144 21.96 3.13 -40.01
C GLN A 144 20.84 3.21 -41.05
N ALA A 145 19.66 2.69 -40.72
CA ALA A 145 18.48 2.76 -41.58
C ALA A 145 17.96 4.21 -41.71
N CYS A 146 17.96 5.00 -40.64
CA CYS A 146 17.57 6.41 -40.72
C CYS A 146 18.45 7.20 -41.69
N ASP A 147 19.77 6.94 -41.71
CA ASP A 147 20.71 7.61 -42.60
C ASP A 147 20.53 7.23 -44.08
N LYS A 148 20.02 6.02 -44.36
CA LYS A 148 19.87 5.48 -45.72
C LYS A 148 18.47 5.62 -46.31
N CYS A 149 17.43 5.66 -45.48
CA CYS A 149 16.05 5.57 -45.93
C CYS A 149 15.60 6.80 -46.75
N ALA A 150 14.50 6.63 -47.50
CA ALA A 150 13.88 7.71 -48.29
C ALA A 150 13.46 8.94 -47.46
N TYR A 151 13.34 8.79 -46.14
CA TYR A 151 12.94 9.84 -45.21
C TYR A 151 14.09 10.47 -44.43
N ARG A 152 15.37 10.19 -44.74
CA ARG A 152 16.57 10.62 -43.99
C ARG A 152 16.59 12.10 -43.56
N ASP A 153 16.07 13.00 -44.38
CA ASP A 153 16.05 14.45 -44.08
C ASP A 153 14.96 14.82 -43.04
N SER A 154 14.03 13.90 -42.79
CA SER A 154 12.83 14.08 -41.97
C SER A 154 12.69 13.07 -40.82
N VAL A 155 13.62 12.12 -40.68
CA VAL A 155 13.64 11.17 -39.56
C VAL A 155 15.03 11.13 -38.94
N LYS A 156 15.10 11.28 -37.62
CA LYS A 156 16.36 11.21 -36.87
C LYS A 156 16.21 10.28 -35.68
N MET A 157 17.22 9.45 -35.42
CA MET A 157 17.28 8.69 -34.18
C MET A 157 17.67 9.61 -33.01
N MET A 158 17.03 9.45 -31.86
CA MET A 158 17.39 10.16 -30.63
C MET A 158 18.64 9.51 -29.98
N SER A 159 19.66 10.31 -29.65
CA SER A 159 20.95 9.84 -29.12
C SER A 159 20.98 9.58 -27.62
N ASP A 160 20.13 10.26 -26.84
CA ASP A 160 20.28 10.34 -25.38
C ASP A 160 19.45 9.29 -24.63
N THR A 161 19.27 8.11 -25.22
CA THR A 161 18.40 7.06 -24.66
C THR A 161 18.86 5.66 -25.05
N GLY A 162 18.64 4.69 -24.15
CA GLY A 162 18.77 3.26 -24.44
C GLY A 162 17.59 2.67 -25.21
N GLU A 163 16.56 3.48 -25.49
CA GLU A 163 15.38 3.12 -26.28
C GLU A 163 15.56 3.47 -27.75
N VAL A 164 14.89 2.73 -28.64
CA VAL A 164 14.85 3.06 -30.06
C VAL A 164 13.75 4.10 -30.31
N LYS A 165 14.12 5.38 -30.25
CA LYS A 165 13.21 6.50 -30.49
C LYS A 165 13.57 7.27 -31.76
N LEU A 166 12.58 7.47 -32.61
CA LEU A 166 12.66 8.26 -33.83
C LEU A 166 11.96 9.60 -33.62
N ARG A 167 12.61 10.68 -34.05
CA ARG A 167 11.99 11.99 -34.23
C ARG A 167 11.66 12.18 -35.71
N ILE A 168 10.37 12.29 -36.02
CA ILE A 168 9.86 12.45 -37.38
C ILE A 168 9.37 13.89 -37.56
N ARG A 169 9.92 14.60 -38.56
CA ARG A 169 9.61 15.98 -38.97
C ARG A 169 9.68 16.98 -37.81
N ASP A 170 10.58 16.73 -36.86
CA ASP A 170 10.74 17.49 -35.60
C ASP A 170 9.44 17.68 -34.80
N ARG A 171 8.43 16.83 -35.07
CA ARG A 171 7.08 16.94 -34.50
C ARG A 171 6.67 15.70 -33.74
N TYR A 172 6.92 14.53 -34.31
CA TYR A 172 6.47 13.26 -33.75
C TYR A 172 7.64 12.52 -33.13
N VAL A 173 7.41 11.90 -31.96
CA VAL A 173 8.35 10.97 -31.33
C VAL A 173 7.74 9.58 -31.37
N VAL A 174 8.50 8.62 -31.87
CA VAL A 174 8.02 7.24 -32.05
C VAL A 174 9.03 6.30 -31.44
N GLN A 175 8.60 5.57 -30.42
CA GLN A 175 9.39 4.47 -29.86
C GLN A 175 9.07 3.18 -30.61
N ILE A 176 10.10 2.43 -31.02
CA ILE A 176 9.94 1.10 -31.60
C ILE A 176 10.49 0.09 -30.61
N THR A 177 9.63 -0.76 -30.06
CA THR A 177 9.98 -1.68 -28.97
C THR A 177 9.97 -3.12 -29.46
N PRO A 178 11.13 -3.80 -29.58
CA PRO A 178 11.18 -5.24 -29.88
C PRO A 178 10.44 -6.05 -28.83
N SER A 179 9.66 -7.04 -29.25
CA SER A 179 8.78 -7.81 -28.36
C SER A 179 8.59 -9.25 -28.79
N PHE A 180 8.28 -10.13 -27.82
CA PHE A 180 7.79 -11.48 -28.07
C PHE A 180 6.36 -11.65 -27.54
N LYS A 181 5.47 -12.23 -28.36
CA LYS A 181 4.14 -12.65 -27.92
C LYS A 181 4.21 -13.95 -27.12
N CYS A 182 3.54 -13.99 -25.96
CA CYS A 182 3.43 -15.15 -25.09
C CYS A 182 1.97 -15.62 -25.03
N ALA A 183 1.56 -16.47 -25.97
CA ALA A 183 0.23 -17.07 -25.99
C ALA A 183 0.17 -18.42 -25.23
N GLY A 184 -0.99 -18.77 -24.69
CA GLY A 184 -1.23 -20.05 -23.99
C GLY A 184 -0.59 -20.17 -22.60
N VAL A 185 0.03 -19.09 -22.10
CA VAL A 185 0.64 -19.02 -20.77
C VAL A 185 0.22 -17.73 -20.09
N TRP A 186 0.03 -17.77 -18.77
CA TRP A 186 -0.32 -16.61 -17.97
C TRP A 186 0.75 -16.34 -16.89
N PRO A 187 1.17 -15.08 -16.67
CA PRO A 187 2.21 -14.76 -15.69
C PRO A 187 1.82 -15.16 -14.27
N ARG A 188 2.79 -15.64 -13.48
CA ARG A 188 2.57 -16.02 -12.09
C ARG A 188 2.22 -14.80 -11.24
N SER A 189 2.85 -13.66 -11.49
CA SER A 189 2.57 -12.37 -10.86
C SER A 189 1.14 -11.89 -11.11
N ALA A 190 0.51 -12.34 -12.20
CA ALA A 190 -0.87 -12.05 -12.57
C ALA A 190 -1.84 -13.22 -12.32
N ALA A 191 -1.37 -14.33 -11.74
CA ALA A 191 -2.18 -15.55 -11.59
C ALA A 191 -3.32 -15.41 -10.57
N HIS A 192 -3.24 -14.43 -9.68
CA HIS A 192 -4.31 -14.08 -8.74
C HIS A 192 -5.55 -13.50 -9.45
N TRP A 193 -5.43 -13.10 -10.73
CA TRP A 193 -6.55 -12.64 -11.54
C TRP A 193 -7.22 -13.81 -12.28
N PRO A 194 -8.57 -13.87 -12.32
CA PRO A 194 -9.52 -12.94 -11.72
C PRO A 194 -9.68 -13.15 -10.21
N VAL A 195 -10.11 -12.11 -9.50
CA VAL A 195 -10.43 -12.25 -8.06
C VAL A 195 -11.70 -13.12 -7.91
N PRO A 196 -11.66 -14.25 -7.16
CA PRO A 196 -12.76 -15.23 -7.15
C PRO A 196 -14.14 -14.69 -6.74
N GLN A 197 -14.17 -13.60 -5.98
CA GLN A 197 -15.40 -12.97 -5.49
C GLN A 197 -16.04 -11.98 -6.47
N LEU A 198 -15.39 -11.70 -7.61
CA LEU A 198 -15.92 -10.79 -8.63
C LEU A 198 -16.66 -11.58 -9.72
N THR A 199 -17.79 -11.03 -10.15
CA THR A 199 -18.64 -11.61 -11.20
C THR A 199 -18.29 -11.10 -12.61
N TRP A 200 -17.33 -10.18 -12.71
CA TRP A 200 -16.79 -9.68 -13.96
C TRP A 200 -15.28 -9.94 -14.04
N PRO A 201 -14.75 -10.29 -15.23
CA PRO A 201 -15.49 -10.58 -16.46
C PRO A 201 -16.15 -11.97 -16.43
N HIS A 202 -17.01 -12.24 -17.41
CA HIS A 202 -17.63 -13.56 -17.58
C HIS A 202 -16.55 -14.67 -17.73
N PRO A 203 -16.72 -15.87 -17.14
CA PRO A 203 -15.73 -16.96 -17.18
C PRO A 203 -15.17 -17.29 -18.56
N ASN A 204 -16.01 -17.29 -19.61
CA ASN A 204 -15.54 -17.51 -20.98
C ASN A 204 -14.53 -16.46 -21.45
N LEU A 205 -14.72 -15.19 -21.07
CA LEU A 205 -13.79 -14.10 -21.41
C LEU A 205 -12.48 -14.26 -20.62
N ILE A 206 -12.53 -14.76 -19.38
CA ILE A 206 -11.33 -15.06 -18.58
C ILE A 206 -10.47 -16.11 -19.28
N VAL A 207 -11.10 -17.20 -19.77
CA VAL A 207 -10.41 -18.25 -20.51
C VAL A 207 -9.79 -17.68 -21.79
N GLN A 208 -10.53 -16.85 -22.52
CA GLN A 208 -10.04 -16.23 -23.75
C GLN A 208 -8.84 -15.31 -23.49
N VAL A 209 -8.93 -14.43 -22.49
CA VAL A 209 -7.84 -13.54 -22.05
C VAL A 209 -6.59 -14.34 -21.67
N LYS A 210 -6.74 -15.39 -20.85
CA LYS A 210 -5.59 -16.21 -20.44
C LYS A 210 -4.99 -17.03 -21.59
N THR A 211 -5.80 -17.38 -22.58
CA THR A 211 -5.34 -18.10 -23.78
C THR A 211 -4.57 -17.18 -24.72
N GLU A 212 -5.06 -15.96 -24.91
CA GLU A 212 -4.42 -14.92 -25.73
C GLU A 212 -3.07 -14.48 -25.13
N GLY A 213 -3.00 -14.37 -23.80
CA GLY A 213 -1.75 -14.22 -23.07
C GLY A 213 -1.27 -12.77 -22.95
N PHE A 214 0.02 -12.52 -23.14
CA PHE A 214 0.65 -11.22 -22.91
C PHE A 214 1.91 -11.05 -23.76
N ASP A 215 2.48 -9.84 -23.76
CA ASP A 215 3.68 -9.50 -24.52
C ASP A 215 4.89 -9.25 -23.60
N LEU A 216 6.08 -9.58 -24.09
CA LEU A 216 7.36 -9.31 -23.45
C LEU A 216 8.14 -8.26 -24.24
N LEU A 217 8.26 -7.07 -23.68
CA LEU A 217 8.83 -5.89 -24.33
C LEU A 217 10.28 -5.67 -23.90
N SER A 218 11.14 -5.43 -24.88
CA SER A 218 12.49 -4.97 -24.63
C SER A 218 12.51 -3.45 -24.47
N LYS A 219 12.19 -2.97 -23.26
CA LYS A 219 12.33 -1.56 -22.84
C LYS A 219 12.79 -1.46 -21.39
N ASP A 220 13.30 -0.30 -21.01
CA ASP A 220 13.65 0.01 -19.63
C ASP A 220 12.39 0.12 -18.77
N SER A 221 12.45 -0.44 -17.56
CA SER A 221 11.36 -0.32 -16.58
C SER A 221 11.45 1.03 -15.86
N VAL A 222 10.40 1.85 -15.97
CA VAL A 222 10.26 3.17 -15.35
C VAL A 222 10.43 3.12 -13.81
N ILE A 223 10.17 1.97 -13.21
CA ILE A 223 10.20 1.74 -11.76
C ILE A 223 11.62 1.47 -11.23
N MET A 224 12.57 1.17 -12.12
CA MET A 224 13.89 0.62 -11.78
C MET A 224 15.05 1.60 -12.07
N HIS A 225 14.79 2.90 -12.21
CA HIS A 225 15.86 3.91 -12.34
C HIS A 225 16.74 3.96 -11.08
N GLY A 226 18.01 3.57 -11.22
CA GLY A 226 19.07 3.90 -10.25
C GLY A 226 19.78 2.72 -9.54
N LYS A 227 19.54 1.47 -9.93
CA LYS A 227 20.41 0.35 -9.55
C LYS A 227 20.90 -0.31 -10.84
N GLN A 228 22.22 -0.45 -10.98
CA GLN A 228 22.84 -1.22 -12.06
C GLN A 228 23.21 -2.59 -11.49
N ASN A 229 22.25 -3.51 -11.39
CA ASN A 229 22.59 -4.93 -11.28
C ASN A 229 22.62 -5.59 -12.67
N SER A 230 23.48 -6.59 -12.86
CA SER A 230 23.69 -7.24 -14.17
C SER A 230 22.47 -8.00 -14.68
N MET A 231 21.61 -8.55 -13.81
CA MET A 231 20.36 -9.23 -14.20
C MET A 231 19.23 -8.28 -14.63
N GLU A 232 19.24 -7.02 -14.20
CA GLU A 232 18.14 -6.07 -14.44
C GLU A 232 18.07 -5.58 -15.89
N GLY A 233 19.21 -5.60 -16.59
CA GLY A 233 19.28 -5.25 -18.01
C GLY A 233 18.75 -6.30 -18.96
N ASP A 234 18.70 -7.54 -18.50
CA ASP A 234 18.40 -8.69 -19.35
C ASP A 234 16.92 -9.08 -19.28
N ALA A 235 16.14 -8.43 -18.41
CA ALA A 235 14.72 -8.68 -18.23
C ALA A 235 13.84 -7.98 -19.28
N TRP A 236 12.67 -8.55 -19.49
CA TRP A 236 11.64 -8.11 -20.44
C TRP A 236 10.44 -7.56 -19.67
N VAL A 237 9.92 -6.41 -20.07
CA VAL A 237 8.74 -5.79 -19.44
C VAL A 237 7.47 -6.49 -19.93
N MET A 238 6.59 -6.89 -19.02
CA MET A 238 5.30 -7.48 -19.39
C MET A 238 4.31 -6.39 -19.83
N SER A 239 3.60 -6.60 -20.94
CA SER A 239 2.46 -5.78 -21.36
C SER A 239 1.24 -6.64 -21.64
N PHE A 240 0.06 -6.10 -21.32
CA PHE A 240 -1.22 -6.76 -21.45
C PHE A 240 -2.16 -6.03 -22.41
N THR A 241 -1.63 -5.17 -23.29
CA THR A 241 -2.44 -4.22 -24.06
C THR A 241 -3.61 -4.85 -24.83
N ASP A 242 -3.37 -5.98 -25.51
CA ASP A 242 -4.38 -6.68 -26.31
C ASP A 242 -5.51 -7.23 -25.43
N VAL A 243 -5.16 -7.98 -24.38
CA VAL A 243 -6.16 -8.54 -23.45
C VAL A 243 -6.89 -7.46 -22.64
N GLU A 244 -6.23 -6.37 -22.29
CA GLU A 244 -6.91 -5.21 -21.69
C GLU A 244 -7.91 -4.57 -22.68
N ASN A 245 -7.58 -4.47 -23.97
CA ASN A 245 -8.50 -3.96 -24.99
C ASN A 245 -9.69 -4.90 -25.21
N GLN A 246 -9.47 -6.19 -25.02
CA GLN A 246 -10.48 -7.24 -25.08
C GLN A 246 -11.46 -7.16 -23.89
N LEU A 247 -10.93 -6.97 -22.67
CA LEU A 247 -11.74 -6.77 -21.46
C LEU A 247 -12.67 -5.56 -21.58
N LEU A 248 -12.26 -4.53 -22.31
CA LEU A 248 -13.03 -3.30 -22.46
C LEU A 248 -14.10 -3.35 -23.57
N TYR A 249 -14.40 -4.51 -24.16
CA TYR A 249 -15.56 -4.65 -25.06
C TYR A 249 -16.88 -4.65 -24.27
N GLY A 250 -17.96 -4.22 -24.94
CA GLY A 250 -19.31 -4.17 -24.39
C GLY A 250 -19.69 -2.83 -23.75
N GLY A 251 -20.96 -2.45 -23.91
CA GLY A 251 -21.53 -1.20 -23.40
C GLY A 251 -20.76 0.05 -23.85
N CYS A 252 -20.75 1.06 -22.99
CA CYS A 252 -20.10 2.35 -23.19
C CYS A 252 -18.62 2.36 -22.75
N ARG A 253 -17.99 1.23 -22.41
CA ARG A 253 -16.60 1.15 -21.87
C ARG A 253 -15.57 1.86 -22.74
N LYS A 254 -15.49 1.53 -24.04
CA LYS A 254 -14.56 2.19 -24.99
C LYS A 254 -14.88 3.66 -25.25
N ARG A 255 -16.16 4.01 -25.16
CA ARG A 255 -16.63 5.39 -25.30
C ARG A 255 -16.19 6.21 -24.09
N CYS A 256 -16.36 5.68 -22.89
CA CYS A 256 -15.86 6.23 -21.64
C CYS A 256 -14.34 6.44 -21.69
N LEU A 257 -13.57 5.42 -22.12
CA LEU A 257 -12.12 5.55 -22.31
C LEU A 257 -11.76 6.69 -23.27
N SER A 258 -12.47 6.81 -24.39
CA SER A 258 -12.20 7.84 -25.40
C SER A 258 -12.45 9.26 -24.87
N ILE A 259 -13.52 9.45 -24.09
CA ILE A 259 -13.82 10.73 -23.43
C ILE A 259 -12.73 11.06 -22.42
N LEU A 260 -12.38 10.13 -21.54
CA LEU A 260 -11.38 10.34 -20.50
C LEU A 260 -9.98 10.63 -21.07
N LYS A 261 -9.56 9.94 -22.14
CA LYS A 261 -8.31 10.26 -22.86
C LYS A 261 -8.34 11.67 -23.45
N THR A 262 -9.49 12.10 -23.98
CA THR A 262 -9.66 13.46 -24.53
C THR A 262 -9.63 14.51 -23.43
N LEU A 263 -10.23 14.24 -22.26
CA LEU A 263 -10.14 15.11 -21.09
C LEU A 263 -8.69 15.21 -20.59
N ARG A 264 -7.98 14.08 -20.51
CA ARG A 264 -6.57 14.03 -20.12
C ARG A 264 -5.71 14.90 -21.01
N ASP A 265 -5.79 14.70 -22.33
CA ASP A 265 -4.98 15.46 -23.31
C ASP A 265 -5.25 16.97 -23.29
N ARG A 266 -6.42 17.41 -22.82
CA ARG A 266 -6.83 18.82 -22.84
C ARG A 266 -6.66 19.55 -21.52
N HIS A 267 -6.72 18.82 -20.40
CA HIS A 267 -6.82 19.40 -19.06
C HIS A 267 -5.79 18.84 -18.07
N LEU A 268 -5.22 17.66 -18.34
CA LEU A 268 -4.33 16.96 -17.42
C LEU A 268 -2.96 16.65 -18.03
N ASP A 269 -2.63 17.26 -19.18
CA ASP A 269 -1.29 17.24 -19.76
C ASP A 269 -0.41 18.26 -19.02
N LEU A 270 0.13 17.82 -17.89
CA LEU A 270 0.85 18.65 -16.92
C LEU A 270 2.37 18.42 -17.01
N PRO A 271 3.21 19.40 -16.61
CA PRO A 271 4.65 19.22 -16.54
C PRO A 271 5.03 17.97 -15.73
N GLY A 272 5.90 17.13 -16.30
CA GLY A 272 6.29 15.84 -15.72
C GLY A 272 5.36 14.67 -16.06
N ASN A 273 4.32 14.88 -16.88
CA ASN A 273 3.38 13.86 -17.36
C ASN A 273 2.88 12.90 -16.26
N PRO A 274 2.33 13.42 -15.14
CA PRO A 274 1.96 12.60 -13.99
C PRO A 274 0.77 11.67 -14.27
N ILE A 275 0.02 11.90 -15.35
CA ILE A 275 -1.15 11.12 -15.74
C ILE A 275 -1.03 10.78 -17.22
N THR A 276 -1.13 9.48 -17.52
CA THR A 276 -0.98 8.95 -18.87
C THR A 276 -2.28 8.30 -19.32
N ASN A 277 -2.42 8.04 -20.62
CA ASN A 277 -3.54 7.26 -21.14
C ASN A 277 -3.62 5.86 -20.51
N TYR A 278 -2.48 5.31 -20.07
CA TYR A 278 -2.42 4.00 -19.44
C TYR A 278 -3.05 4.03 -18.04
N HIS A 279 -2.74 5.06 -17.23
CA HIS A 279 -3.43 5.29 -15.94
C HIS A 279 -4.96 5.29 -16.11
N ILE A 280 -5.48 6.01 -17.11
CA ILE A 280 -6.92 6.05 -17.38
C ILE A 280 -7.48 4.66 -17.76
N LYS A 281 -6.75 3.90 -18.59
CA LYS A 281 -7.16 2.54 -19.00
C LYS A 281 -7.20 1.60 -17.79
N THR A 282 -6.19 1.65 -16.93
CA THR A 282 -6.12 0.87 -15.69
C THR A 282 -7.28 1.18 -14.75
N LEU A 283 -7.61 2.46 -14.55
CA LEU A 283 -8.72 2.86 -13.68
C LEU A 283 -10.09 2.44 -14.25
N LEU A 284 -10.24 2.44 -15.57
CA LEU A 284 -11.45 1.93 -16.22
C LEU A 284 -11.63 0.42 -16.00
N LEU A 285 -10.54 -0.35 -15.99
CA LEU A 285 -10.60 -1.80 -15.68
C LEU A 285 -11.05 -2.03 -14.22
N TYR A 286 -10.51 -1.27 -13.27
CA TYR A 286 -10.98 -1.31 -11.88
C TYR A 286 -12.44 -0.86 -11.73
N GLU A 287 -12.89 0.12 -12.51
CA GLU A 287 -14.30 0.53 -12.51
C GLU A 287 -15.21 -0.60 -13.05
N CYS A 288 -14.73 -1.42 -13.98
CA CYS A 288 -15.46 -2.60 -14.46
C CYS A 288 -15.62 -3.67 -13.38
N GLU A 289 -14.62 -3.85 -12.51
CA GLU A 289 -14.74 -4.74 -11.35
C GLU A 289 -15.75 -4.24 -10.32
N LYS A 290 -15.80 -2.92 -10.08
CA LYS A 290 -16.78 -2.29 -9.17
C LYS A 290 -18.21 -2.37 -9.69
N HIS A 291 -18.38 -2.30 -11.01
CA HIS A 291 -19.66 -2.32 -11.70
C HIS A 291 -19.72 -3.50 -12.68
N PRO A 292 -19.87 -4.74 -12.17
CA PRO A 292 -19.66 -5.94 -12.96
C PRO A 292 -20.78 -6.25 -13.97
N ARG A 293 -21.98 -5.67 -13.80
CA ARG A 293 -23.14 -5.98 -14.64
C ARG A 293 -23.12 -5.14 -15.93
N ASP A 294 -23.42 -5.76 -17.06
CA ASP A 294 -23.44 -5.05 -18.35
C ASP A 294 -24.48 -3.92 -18.42
N ALA A 295 -25.61 -4.05 -17.71
CA ALA A 295 -26.61 -2.98 -17.58
C ALA A 295 -26.03 -1.68 -16.98
N GLU A 296 -25.01 -1.77 -16.12
CA GLU A 296 -24.34 -0.60 -15.52
C GLU A 296 -23.38 0.11 -16.48
N TRP A 297 -23.14 -0.50 -17.64
CA TRP A 297 -22.33 0.00 -18.74
C TRP A 297 -23.18 0.37 -19.96
N GLU A 298 -24.50 0.41 -19.87
CA GLU A 298 -25.35 1.00 -20.90
C GLU A 298 -25.08 2.50 -21.08
N GLU A 299 -25.50 3.08 -22.20
CA GLU A 299 -25.24 4.49 -22.53
C GLU A 299 -25.80 5.48 -21.51
N THR A 300 -26.87 5.11 -20.80
CA THR A 300 -27.46 5.91 -19.71
C THR A 300 -26.53 6.04 -18.51
N GLY A 301 -25.68 5.04 -18.25
CA GLY A 301 -24.74 5.01 -17.13
C GLY A 301 -23.37 5.66 -17.42
N ILE A 302 -23.09 6.08 -18.66
CA ILE A 302 -21.75 6.56 -19.05
C ILE A 302 -21.26 7.75 -18.21
N ALA A 303 -22.17 8.64 -17.83
CA ALA A 303 -21.87 9.80 -16.98
C ALA A 303 -21.38 9.37 -15.59
N ASP A 304 -22.06 8.40 -14.99
CA ASP A 304 -21.72 7.87 -13.68
C ASP A 304 -20.38 7.14 -13.71
N ARG A 305 -20.09 6.39 -14.78
CA ARG A 305 -18.79 5.72 -14.98
C ARG A 305 -17.64 6.72 -15.13
N ILE A 306 -17.82 7.77 -15.93
CA ILE A 306 -16.80 8.83 -16.09
C ILE A 306 -16.50 9.48 -14.74
N ASN A 307 -17.53 9.83 -13.99
CA ASN A 307 -17.38 10.44 -12.67
C ASN A 307 -16.64 9.48 -11.71
N GLY A 308 -17.07 8.22 -11.63
CA GLY A 308 -16.43 7.19 -10.80
C GLY A 308 -14.93 7.05 -11.07
N ILE A 309 -14.55 7.03 -12.36
CA ILE A 309 -13.15 6.93 -12.79
C ILE A 309 -12.36 8.19 -12.45
N LEU A 310 -12.90 9.39 -12.67
CA LEU A 310 -12.23 10.65 -12.31
C LEU A 310 -12.01 10.77 -10.80
N LEU A 311 -12.98 10.32 -9.99
CA LEU A 311 -12.85 10.28 -8.54
C LEU A 311 -11.81 9.26 -8.08
N GLN A 312 -11.78 8.09 -8.72
CA GLN A 312 -10.76 7.10 -8.45
C GLN A 312 -9.36 7.64 -8.83
N LEU A 313 -9.24 8.38 -9.93
CA LEU A 313 -8.00 9.04 -10.34
C LEU A 313 -7.53 10.05 -9.29
N ILE A 314 -8.43 10.91 -8.80
CA ILE A 314 -8.13 11.87 -7.73
C ILE A 314 -7.65 11.11 -6.47
N SER A 315 -8.34 10.04 -6.09
CA SER A 315 -7.98 9.22 -4.93
C SER A 315 -6.58 8.60 -5.10
N CYS A 316 -6.28 8.04 -6.28
CA CYS A 316 -4.95 7.51 -6.59
C CYS A 316 -3.87 8.60 -6.49
N LEU A 317 -4.08 9.77 -7.07
CA LEU A 317 -3.13 10.89 -7.05
C LEU A 317 -2.86 11.39 -5.62
N GLN A 318 -3.91 11.52 -4.82
CA GLN A 318 -3.82 11.91 -3.40
C GLN A 318 -3.10 10.85 -2.56
N CYS A 319 -3.37 9.56 -2.81
CA CYS A 319 -2.70 8.45 -2.15
C CYS A 319 -1.29 8.18 -2.67
N ARG A 320 -0.89 8.84 -3.78
CA ARG A 320 0.37 8.61 -4.51
C ARG A 320 0.59 7.14 -4.86
N ARG A 321 -0.49 6.44 -5.21
CA ARG A 321 -0.44 5.03 -5.61
C ARG A 321 -1.52 4.73 -6.64
N CYS A 322 -1.12 4.13 -7.75
CA CYS A 322 -2.00 3.60 -8.79
C CYS A 322 -1.52 2.18 -9.15
N PRO A 323 -2.08 1.12 -8.53
CA PRO A 323 -1.64 -0.24 -8.82
C PRO A 323 -1.97 -0.62 -10.27
N HIS A 324 -1.08 -1.37 -10.92
CA HIS A 324 -1.34 -1.98 -12.22
C HIS A 324 -2.43 -3.05 -12.10
N TYR A 325 -3.35 -3.09 -13.07
CA TYR A 325 -4.55 -3.94 -13.03
C TYR A 325 -4.23 -5.42 -12.79
N PHE A 326 -3.43 -6.04 -13.67
CA PHE A 326 -3.05 -7.45 -13.54
C PHE A 326 -1.88 -7.74 -12.59
N ILE A 327 -1.15 -6.71 -12.12
CA ILE A 327 0.05 -6.88 -11.28
C ILE A 327 -0.02 -5.87 -10.13
N PRO A 328 -0.84 -6.09 -9.08
CA PRO A 328 -1.17 -5.09 -8.05
C PRO A 328 0.02 -4.59 -7.22
N HIS A 329 1.12 -5.34 -7.22
CA HIS A 329 2.38 -4.94 -6.58
C HIS A 329 3.18 -3.92 -7.40
N LEU A 330 2.85 -3.76 -8.69
CA LEU A 330 3.41 -2.75 -9.58
C LEU A 330 2.63 -1.45 -9.40
N ASP A 331 3.31 -0.37 -8.99
CA ASP A 331 2.70 0.95 -8.83
C ASP A 331 3.07 1.84 -10.02
N LEU A 332 2.07 2.23 -10.81
CA LEU A 332 2.22 3.02 -12.03
C LEU A 332 2.71 4.45 -11.75
N PHE A 333 2.56 4.96 -10.52
CA PHE A 333 3.06 6.28 -10.13
C PHE A 333 4.52 6.29 -9.68
N LYS A 334 5.16 5.12 -9.59
CA LYS A 334 6.53 4.98 -9.11
C LYS A 334 7.52 5.28 -10.25
N GLY A 335 8.17 6.44 -10.20
CA GLY A 335 9.15 6.91 -11.19
C GLY A 335 8.83 8.32 -11.70
N ASP A 336 7.56 8.59 -12.01
CA ASP A 336 7.08 9.85 -12.60
C ASP A 336 6.76 10.96 -11.57
N MET A 337 6.48 10.60 -10.32
CA MET A 337 5.85 11.50 -9.34
C MET A 337 6.83 12.32 -8.49
N ARG A 338 7.90 12.87 -9.06
CA ARG A 338 8.80 13.72 -8.26
C ARG A 338 8.13 15.06 -7.93
N HIS A 339 7.53 15.79 -8.88
CA HIS A 339 6.88 17.10 -8.63
C HIS A 339 5.62 17.28 -9.51
N GLY A 340 4.39 17.10 -8.98
CA GLY A 340 3.16 17.37 -9.76
C GLY A 340 1.85 16.74 -9.26
N ALA A 341 1.92 15.73 -8.37
CA ALA A 341 0.76 14.98 -7.87
C ALA A 341 -0.38 15.86 -7.29
N GLY A 342 0.00 16.88 -6.51
CA GLY A 342 -0.95 17.79 -5.86
C GLY A 342 -1.71 18.63 -6.87
N THR A 343 -1.00 19.25 -7.81
CA THR A 343 -1.58 20.02 -8.91
C THR A 343 -2.49 19.15 -9.78
N ALA A 344 -2.02 17.95 -10.15
CA ALA A 344 -2.80 17.00 -10.93
C ALA A 344 -4.11 16.57 -10.24
N ALA A 345 -4.09 16.37 -8.91
CA ALA A 345 -5.29 16.07 -8.14
C ALA A 345 -6.27 17.26 -8.11
N THR A 346 -5.77 18.49 -7.99
CA THR A 346 -6.59 19.70 -8.02
C THR A 346 -7.25 19.90 -9.39
N GLU A 347 -6.50 19.79 -10.48
CA GLU A 347 -7.04 19.91 -11.85
C GLU A 347 -8.07 18.80 -12.15
N ALA A 348 -7.78 17.54 -11.76
CA ALA A 348 -8.74 16.45 -11.92
C ALA A 348 -10.02 16.67 -11.10
N ALA A 349 -9.93 17.26 -9.90
CA ALA A 349 -11.10 17.58 -9.08
C ALA A 349 -11.99 18.65 -9.71
N MET A 350 -11.44 19.58 -10.50
CA MET A 350 -12.25 20.57 -11.25
C MET A 350 -13.10 19.94 -12.35
N LEU A 351 -12.77 18.72 -12.80
CA LEU A 351 -13.52 18.00 -13.84
C LEU A 351 -14.76 17.26 -13.30
N VAL A 352 -14.97 17.23 -11.98
CA VAL A 352 -16.09 16.50 -11.35
C VAL A 352 -17.17 17.50 -10.86
N PRO A 353 -18.41 17.44 -11.38
CA PRO A 353 -19.50 18.29 -10.91
C PRO A 353 -19.84 18.04 -9.44
N GLN A 354 -19.79 19.07 -8.59
CA GLN A 354 -19.99 18.96 -7.13
C GLN A 354 -21.41 18.49 -6.73
N ASP A 355 -22.40 18.71 -7.60
CA ASP A 355 -23.82 18.59 -7.26
C ASP A 355 -24.37 17.16 -7.44
N MET A 356 -23.66 16.28 -8.18
CA MET A 356 -24.14 14.96 -8.62
C MET A 356 -23.42 13.76 -7.97
N LEU A 357 -22.54 14.01 -7.00
CA LEU A 357 -21.91 12.93 -6.23
C LEU A 357 -22.97 12.29 -5.31
N SER A 358 -23.09 10.96 -5.34
CA SER A 358 -23.87 10.24 -4.33
C SER A 358 -23.32 10.58 -2.94
N THR A 359 -24.15 10.51 -1.89
CA THR A 359 -23.71 10.82 -0.51
C THR A 359 -22.47 10.02 -0.13
N HIS A 360 -22.41 8.75 -0.55
CA HIS A 360 -21.26 7.87 -0.36
C HIS A 360 -19.99 8.39 -1.07
N THR A 361 -20.15 8.87 -2.31
CA THR A 361 -19.05 9.43 -3.08
C THR A 361 -18.53 10.77 -2.54
N LYS A 362 -19.41 11.64 -2.04
CA LYS A 362 -19.03 12.89 -1.34
C LYS A 362 -18.21 12.59 -0.08
N MET A 363 -18.66 11.61 0.71
CA MET A 363 -17.97 11.16 1.92
C MET A 363 -16.58 10.56 1.63
N SER A 364 -16.47 9.75 0.57
CA SER A 364 -15.18 9.17 0.15
C SER A 364 -14.16 10.24 -0.28
N TYR A 365 -14.61 11.26 -1.00
CA TYR A 365 -13.77 12.42 -1.36
C TYR A 365 -13.29 13.17 -0.12
N GLN A 366 -14.21 13.46 0.81
CA GLN A 366 -13.92 14.18 2.05
C GLN A 366 -12.98 13.41 2.97
N LEU A 367 -13.13 12.10 3.07
CA LEU A 367 -12.19 11.21 3.77
C LEU A 367 -10.80 11.23 3.13
N SER A 368 -10.73 11.25 1.80
CA SER A 368 -9.46 11.30 1.07
C SER A 368 -8.76 12.64 1.27
N LYS A 369 -9.52 13.74 1.31
CA LYS A 369 -9.01 15.07 1.69
C LYS A 369 -8.51 15.10 3.13
N PHE A 370 -9.30 14.63 4.10
CA PHE A 370 -8.90 14.55 5.52
C PHE A 370 -7.64 13.70 5.71
N TRP A 371 -7.52 12.61 4.95
CA TRP A 371 -6.32 11.79 4.92
C TRP A 371 -5.09 12.61 4.50
N ALA A 372 -5.17 13.30 3.37
CA ALA A 372 -4.06 14.09 2.83
C ALA A 372 -3.67 15.26 3.75
N GLU A 373 -4.65 15.98 4.30
CA GLU A 373 -4.40 17.23 5.03
C GLU A 373 -4.13 16.99 6.52
N ARG A 374 -4.87 16.08 7.17
CA ARG A 374 -4.81 15.88 8.63
C ARG A 374 -4.01 14.64 9.00
N VAL A 375 -4.33 13.49 8.39
CA VAL A 375 -3.70 12.21 8.76
C VAL A 375 -2.23 12.17 8.35
N MET A 376 -1.90 12.60 7.12
CA MET A 376 -0.50 12.63 6.65
C MET A 376 0.34 13.66 7.39
N THR A 377 -0.24 14.82 7.74
CA THR A 377 0.43 15.81 8.60
C THR A 377 0.74 15.23 9.96
N ARG A 378 -0.23 14.56 10.61
CA ARG A 378 -0.03 13.84 11.88
C ARG A 378 1.08 12.79 11.77
N LYS A 379 1.07 11.96 10.71
CA LYS A 379 2.08 10.91 10.50
C LYS A 379 3.48 11.49 10.28
N THR A 380 3.59 12.55 9.49
CA THR A 380 4.87 13.21 9.21
C THR A 380 5.42 13.88 10.45
N ALA A 381 4.58 14.58 11.22
CA ALA A 381 4.95 15.17 12.50
C ALA A 381 5.40 14.09 13.50
N ALA A 382 4.63 13.01 13.65
CA ALA A 382 4.99 11.89 14.52
C ALA A 382 6.32 11.25 14.11
N ALA A 383 6.55 10.99 12.82
CA ALA A 383 7.81 10.41 12.34
C ALA A 383 9.02 11.32 12.63
N LYS A 384 8.86 12.64 12.48
CA LYS A 384 9.90 13.61 12.86
C LYS A 384 10.19 13.56 14.36
N THR A 385 9.15 13.59 15.20
CA THR A 385 9.29 13.51 16.66
C THR A 385 9.91 12.18 17.10
N ILE A 386 9.50 11.07 16.50
CA ILE A 386 10.03 9.72 16.81
C ILE A 386 11.55 9.69 16.60
N ARG A 387 12.06 10.16 15.46
CA ARG A 387 13.52 10.18 15.21
C ARG A 387 14.28 11.01 16.24
N GLU A 388 13.70 12.14 16.65
CA GLU A 388 14.30 13.00 17.67
C GLU A 388 14.34 12.31 19.04
N VAL A 389 13.21 11.74 19.46
CA VAL A 389 13.06 11.00 20.72
C VAL A 389 13.96 9.77 20.76
N CYS A 390 13.94 8.93 19.72
CA CYS A 390 14.72 7.71 19.66
C CYS A 390 16.22 7.98 19.76
N LYS A 391 16.72 9.07 19.16
CA LYS A 391 18.14 9.45 19.27
C LYS A 391 18.57 9.69 20.72
N VAL A 392 17.75 10.38 21.49
CA VAL A 392 18.01 10.64 22.91
C VAL A 392 17.93 9.35 23.71
N VAL A 393 16.91 8.52 23.46
CA VAL A 393 16.72 7.24 24.16
C VAL A 393 17.88 6.27 23.88
N GLN A 394 18.36 6.18 22.64
CA GLN A 394 19.52 5.35 22.29
C GLN A 394 20.78 5.78 23.03
N ASP A 395 20.99 7.09 23.24
CA ASP A 395 22.13 7.60 23.98
C ASP A 395 22.04 7.27 25.47
N VAL A 396 20.86 7.47 26.08
CA VAL A 396 20.60 7.05 27.47
C VAL A 396 20.80 5.54 27.64
N LEU A 397 20.27 4.72 26.72
CA LEU A 397 20.43 3.26 26.78
C LEU A 397 21.88 2.82 26.59
N ARG A 398 22.69 3.56 25.83
CA ARG A 398 24.12 3.28 25.70
C ARG A 398 24.86 3.46 27.04
N GLU A 399 24.54 4.53 27.77
CA GLU A 399 25.09 4.76 29.12
C GLU A 399 24.58 3.75 30.16
N VAL A 400 23.35 3.23 29.98
CA VAL A 400 22.85 2.11 30.78
C VAL A 400 23.63 0.83 30.48
N GLU A 401 23.81 0.49 29.20
CA GLU A 401 24.54 -0.70 28.75
C GLU A 401 26.01 -0.68 29.21
N ALA A 402 26.64 0.50 29.23
CA ALA A 402 28.00 0.67 29.74
C ALA A 402 28.12 0.33 31.23
N GLN A 403 27.05 0.50 32.01
CA GLN A 403 27.00 0.19 33.45
C GLN A 403 26.47 -1.23 33.73
N GLU A 404 25.60 -1.73 32.86
CA GLU A 404 24.95 -3.03 32.99
C GLU A 404 24.73 -3.65 31.60
N PRO A 405 25.69 -4.47 31.11
CA PRO A 405 25.67 -5.03 29.74
C PRO A 405 24.49 -5.95 29.43
N ARG A 406 23.67 -6.30 30.42
CA ARG A 406 22.44 -7.10 30.24
C ARG A 406 21.28 -6.29 29.66
N PHE A 407 21.29 -4.96 29.79
CA PHE A 407 20.25 -4.07 29.25
C PHE A 407 20.68 -3.49 27.90
N ILE A 408 20.81 -4.38 26.90
CA ILE A 408 21.20 -4.01 25.54
C ILE A 408 20.03 -3.30 24.85
N SER A 409 20.30 -2.20 24.16
CA SER A 409 19.26 -1.49 23.41
C SER A 409 18.74 -2.34 22.24
N SER A 410 17.46 -2.71 22.28
CA SER A 410 16.73 -3.31 21.16
C SER A 410 16.15 -2.27 20.18
N LEU A 411 16.41 -0.98 20.41
CA LEU A 411 15.80 0.12 19.67
C LEU A 411 16.50 0.35 18.32
N VAL A 412 16.09 -0.41 17.32
CA VAL A 412 16.67 -0.38 15.97
C VAL A 412 15.63 0.13 14.95
N GLU A 413 16.08 0.97 14.01
CA GLU A 413 15.25 1.42 12.89
C GLU A 413 15.34 0.42 11.73
N CYS A 414 14.22 -0.23 11.42
CA CYS A 414 14.07 -1.17 10.32
C CYS A 414 12.96 -0.68 9.39
N ASN A 415 13.26 -0.49 8.09
CA ASN A 415 12.31 -0.02 7.08
C ASN A 415 11.56 1.28 7.48
N GLY A 416 12.24 2.21 8.15
CA GLY A 416 11.67 3.49 8.57
C GLY A 416 10.73 3.42 9.78
N ARG A 417 10.78 2.32 10.55
CA ARG A 417 10.07 2.15 11.83
C ARG A 417 11.02 1.64 12.89
N TYR A 418 10.79 2.03 14.14
CA TYR A 418 11.53 1.52 15.28
C TYR A 418 10.82 0.30 15.85
N GLU A 419 11.53 -0.80 16.00
CA GLU A 419 11.00 -2.00 16.65
C GLU A 419 10.72 -1.73 18.14
N GLY A 420 9.60 -2.25 18.65
CA GLY A 420 9.20 -2.05 20.05
C GLY A 420 8.67 -0.64 20.39
N LEU A 421 8.54 0.28 19.42
CA LEU A 421 8.00 1.62 19.67
C LEU A 421 6.49 1.71 19.39
N ASP A 422 5.73 2.20 20.36
CA ASP A 422 4.33 2.60 20.19
C ASP A 422 4.09 4.09 20.44
N VAL A 423 3.16 4.66 19.67
CA VAL A 423 2.77 6.08 19.74
C VAL A 423 1.48 6.21 20.53
N VAL A 424 1.63 6.58 21.81
CA VAL A 424 0.53 6.77 22.75
C VAL A 424 -0.22 8.07 22.43
N SER A 425 0.51 9.17 22.21
CA SER A 425 -0.02 10.46 21.78
C SER A 425 1.01 11.20 20.90
N PRO A 426 0.70 12.38 20.34
CA PRO A 426 1.69 13.18 19.62
C PRO A 426 2.94 13.57 20.44
N THR A 427 2.85 13.51 21.77
CA THR A 427 3.93 13.86 22.70
C THR A 427 4.31 12.74 23.67
N GLU A 428 3.65 11.58 23.60
CA GLU A 428 3.86 10.44 24.51
C GLU A 428 4.15 9.16 23.73
N PHE A 429 5.20 8.45 24.12
CA PHE A 429 5.70 7.25 23.46
C PHE A 429 6.00 6.15 24.48
N GLU A 430 5.80 4.89 24.09
CA GLU A 430 6.28 3.72 24.84
C GLU A 430 7.32 2.99 23.97
N ILE A 431 8.47 2.68 24.54
CA ILE A 431 9.55 1.92 23.91
C ILE A 431 9.75 0.66 24.72
N VAL A 432 9.50 -0.48 24.09
CA VAL A 432 9.71 -1.80 24.66
C VAL A 432 11.20 -2.15 24.51
N LEU A 433 11.88 -2.34 25.64
CA LEU A 433 13.26 -2.79 25.70
C LEU A 433 13.28 -4.32 25.82
N TYR A 434 13.56 -5.00 24.72
CA TYR A 434 13.61 -6.47 24.70
C TYR A 434 14.90 -6.96 25.38
N LEU A 435 14.71 -7.62 26.51
CA LEU A 435 15.77 -8.28 27.26
C LEU A 435 16.19 -9.58 26.55
N ASN A 436 17.41 -10.04 26.85
CA ASN A 436 17.90 -11.35 26.40
C ASN A 436 16.95 -12.49 26.79
N GLN A 437 17.10 -13.66 26.17
CA GLN A 437 16.16 -14.77 26.34
C GLN A 437 15.85 -15.12 27.81
N MET A 438 14.60 -15.50 28.08
CA MET A 438 14.12 -15.92 29.41
C MET A 438 14.85 -17.18 29.96
N GLY A 439 15.50 -17.96 29.08
CA GLY A 439 16.35 -19.08 29.46
C GLY A 439 15.59 -20.20 30.17
N VAL A 440 15.92 -20.43 31.44
CA VAL A 440 15.43 -21.56 32.27
C VAL A 440 14.05 -21.31 32.92
N LEU A 441 13.44 -20.16 32.63
CA LEU A 441 12.15 -19.74 33.17
C LEU A 441 11.01 -20.23 32.28
N ASN A 442 9.97 -20.76 32.91
CA ASN A 442 8.72 -21.13 32.27
C ASN A 442 7.72 -20.00 32.39
N PHE A 443 7.00 -19.74 31.30
CA PHE A 443 5.80 -18.93 31.29
C PHE A 443 4.66 -19.67 32.00
N VAL A 444 3.98 -18.99 32.93
CA VAL A 444 2.84 -19.51 33.68
C VAL A 444 1.69 -18.52 33.61
N ASP A 445 0.59 -18.95 32.98
CA ASP A 445 -0.69 -18.25 32.92
C ASP A 445 -1.80 -19.20 33.39
N ASP A 446 -2.21 -19.03 34.65
CA ASP A 446 -3.27 -19.79 35.30
C ASP A 446 -4.59 -19.00 35.40
N GLY A 447 -4.66 -17.79 34.83
CA GLY A 447 -5.82 -16.90 34.88
C GLY A 447 -6.04 -16.19 36.22
N SER A 448 -5.17 -16.38 37.22
CA SER A 448 -5.30 -15.73 38.54
C SER A 448 -5.05 -14.22 38.49
N LEU A 449 -4.27 -13.76 37.51
CA LEU A 449 -3.89 -12.36 37.33
C LEU A 449 -4.43 -11.84 35.98
N PRO A 450 -5.57 -11.13 35.95
CA PRO A 450 -6.15 -10.65 34.70
C PRO A 450 -5.19 -9.73 33.93
N GLY A 451 -4.79 -10.18 32.73
CA GLY A 451 -3.87 -9.44 31.85
C GLY A 451 -2.40 -9.54 32.20
N CYS A 452 -2.04 -10.34 33.19
CA CYS A 452 -0.66 -10.58 33.57
C CYS A 452 -0.35 -12.08 33.64
N ALA A 453 0.93 -12.41 33.59
CA ALA A 453 1.44 -13.75 33.79
C ALA A 453 2.69 -13.69 34.67
N VAL A 454 3.20 -14.86 35.08
CA VAL A 454 4.44 -14.94 35.86
C VAL A 454 5.46 -15.82 35.15
N LEU A 455 6.73 -15.55 35.41
CA LEU A 455 7.85 -16.37 34.96
C LEU A 455 8.42 -17.12 36.15
N LYS A 456 8.44 -18.46 36.10
CA LYS A 456 8.88 -19.32 37.21
C LYS A 456 9.98 -20.26 36.77
N LEU A 457 10.98 -20.48 37.62
CA LEU A 457 12.01 -21.49 37.37
C LEU A 457 11.40 -22.87 37.11
N SER A 458 11.86 -23.52 36.03
CA SER A 458 11.51 -24.91 35.74
C SER A 458 12.04 -25.89 36.79
N ASP A 459 13.21 -25.59 37.36
CA ASP A 459 13.86 -26.35 38.42
C ASP A 459 14.69 -25.37 39.27
N GLY A 460 14.54 -25.44 40.60
CA GLY A 460 15.29 -24.59 41.53
C GLY A 460 16.81 -24.72 41.42
N ARG A 461 17.31 -25.88 40.96
CA ARG A 461 18.75 -26.12 40.71
C ARG A 461 19.29 -25.28 39.55
N LYS A 462 18.43 -24.83 38.64
CA LYS A 462 18.81 -23.98 37.50
C LYS A 462 18.86 -22.49 37.86
N ARG A 463 18.63 -22.11 39.12
CA ARG A 463 18.62 -20.71 39.57
C ARG A 463 19.91 -19.97 39.21
N SER A 464 21.07 -20.58 39.45
CA SER A 464 22.38 -20.02 39.12
C SER A 464 22.68 -19.95 37.63
N MET A 465 21.93 -20.66 36.78
CA MET A 465 22.06 -20.61 35.33
C MET A 465 21.30 -19.43 34.71
N SER A 466 20.45 -18.75 35.49
CA SER A 466 19.70 -17.60 35.00
C SER A 466 20.58 -16.34 34.97
N LEU A 467 20.51 -15.60 33.86
CA LEU A 467 21.14 -14.28 33.72
C LEU A 467 20.57 -13.24 34.71
N TRP A 468 19.38 -13.51 35.24
CA TRP A 468 18.58 -12.60 36.07
C TRP A 468 18.46 -13.09 37.51
N VAL A 469 19.44 -13.86 38.00
CA VAL A 469 19.38 -14.62 39.26
C VAL A 469 19.02 -13.77 40.48
N GLU A 470 19.51 -12.54 40.56
CA GLU A 470 19.25 -11.62 41.68
C GLU A 470 17.81 -11.10 41.73
N PHE A 471 17.10 -11.18 40.59
CA PHE A 471 15.71 -10.76 40.47
C PHE A 471 14.73 -11.92 40.72
N ILE A 472 15.23 -13.14 40.91
CA ILE A 472 14.41 -14.31 41.23
C ILE A 472 14.08 -14.33 42.72
N THR A 473 12.80 -14.39 43.07
CA THR A 473 12.31 -14.48 44.44
C THR A 473 12.65 -15.82 45.11
N ALA A 474 12.52 -15.91 46.43
CA ALA A 474 12.74 -17.16 47.16
C ALA A 474 11.84 -18.30 46.65
N SER A 475 10.62 -17.96 46.20
CA SER A 475 9.64 -18.88 45.62
C SER A 475 9.91 -19.24 44.14
N GLY A 476 11.00 -18.71 43.55
CA GLY A 476 11.45 -19.04 42.20
C GLY A 476 10.80 -18.24 41.07
N TYR A 477 10.12 -17.12 41.36
CA TYR A 477 9.53 -16.25 40.35
C TYR A 477 10.49 -15.14 39.94
N LEU A 478 10.58 -14.83 38.65
CA LEU A 478 11.33 -13.68 38.17
C LEU A 478 10.52 -12.40 38.35
N SER A 479 11.00 -11.52 39.23
CA SER A 479 10.25 -10.34 39.66
C SER A 479 10.33 -9.19 38.64
N ALA A 480 9.23 -8.90 37.96
CA ALA A 480 9.12 -7.76 37.04
C ALA A 480 9.48 -6.44 37.73
N ARG A 481 8.95 -6.21 38.94
CA ARG A 481 9.19 -4.99 39.74
C ARG A 481 10.66 -4.81 40.08
N LYS A 482 11.37 -5.88 40.48
CA LYS A 482 12.80 -5.77 40.81
C LYS A 482 13.65 -5.43 39.59
N ILE A 483 13.36 -6.03 38.43
CA ILE A 483 14.02 -5.68 37.16
C ILE A 483 13.78 -4.20 36.82
N ARG A 484 12.52 -3.75 36.88
CA ARG A 484 12.17 -2.36 36.57
C ARG A 484 12.82 -1.38 37.54
N SER A 485 12.84 -1.68 38.84
CA SER A 485 13.48 -0.86 39.86
C SER A 485 14.99 -0.72 39.63
N ARG A 486 15.69 -1.83 39.31
CA ARG A 486 17.11 -1.78 38.97
C ARG A 486 17.34 -0.97 37.69
N PHE A 487 16.54 -1.21 36.66
CA PHE A 487 16.63 -0.48 35.39
C PHE A 487 16.36 1.02 35.57
N GLN A 488 15.40 1.39 36.43
CA GLN A 488 15.11 2.78 36.77
C GLN A 488 16.31 3.48 37.40
N THR A 489 17.01 2.83 38.35
CA THR A 489 18.24 3.39 38.95
C THR A 489 19.33 3.62 37.90
N LEU A 490 19.52 2.66 36.99
CA LEU A 490 20.51 2.78 35.91
C LEU A 490 20.17 3.92 34.94
N VAL A 491 18.89 4.04 34.56
CA VAL A 491 18.42 5.11 33.67
C VAL A 491 18.53 6.48 34.33
N ALA A 492 18.26 6.60 35.63
CA ALA A 492 18.48 7.84 36.38
C ALA A 492 19.95 8.29 36.28
N GLN A 493 20.88 7.38 36.55
CA GLN A 493 22.33 7.64 36.47
C GLN A 493 22.79 7.93 35.03
N ALA A 494 22.18 7.28 34.04
CA ALA A 494 22.47 7.50 32.63
C ALA A 494 22.00 8.88 32.15
N CYS A 495 20.84 9.36 32.61
CA CYS A 495 20.36 10.71 32.28
C CYS A 495 21.36 11.80 32.71
N ASP A 496 22.02 11.62 33.86
CA ASP A 496 23.02 12.58 34.37
C ASP A 496 24.34 12.58 33.56
N LYS A 497 24.65 11.46 32.86
CA LYS A 497 25.92 11.25 32.14
C LYS A 497 25.81 11.40 30.63
N CYS A 498 24.64 11.14 30.05
CA CYS A 498 24.45 11.10 28.60
C CYS A 498 24.75 12.43 27.92
N ALA A 499 24.96 12.39 26.60
CA ALA A 499 25.24 13.59 25.78
C ALA A 499 24.04 14.57 25.78
N TYR A 500 22.86 14.10 26.16
CA TYR A 500 21.62 14.85 26.18
C TYR A 500 21.18 15.34 27.57
N ARG A 501 22.02 15.21 28.62
CA ARG A 501 21.69 15.48 30.03
C ARG A 501 20.94 16.80 30.30
N ASP A 502 21.22 17.86 29.55
CA ASP A 502 20.57 19.17 29.73
C ASP A 502 19.13 19.19 29.16
N SER A 503 18.79 18.20 28.35
CA SER A 503 17.54 18.09 27.60
C SER A 503 16.73 16.83 27.94
N VAL A 504 17.21 15.94 28.80
CA VAL A 504 16.49 14.74 29.23
C VAL A 504 16.52 14.64 30.75
N LYS A 505 15.35 14.41 31.35
CA LYS A 505 15.21 14.16 32.79
C LYS A 505 14.34 12.95 33.03
N MET A 506 14.67 12.15 34.04
CA MET A 506 13.76 11.11 34.49
C MET A 506 12.59 11.72 35.27
N ILE A 507 11.37 11.26 35.00
CA ILE A 507 10.17 11.69 35.75
C ILE A 507 10.18 10.98 37.11
N ALA A 508 10.06 11.76 38.19
CA ALA A 508 10.00 11.26 39.57
C ALA A 508 8.59 10.73 39.93
N ASP A 509 8.45 10.18 41.14
CA ASP A 509 7.18 9.75 41.75
C ASP A 509 6.40 8.69 40.94
N THR A 510 7.11 7.81 40.24
CA THR A 510 6.53 6.68 39.52
C THR A 510 7.48 5.47 39.58
N SER A 511 6.94 4.24 39.57
CA SER A 511 7.77 3.03 39.42
C SER A 511 8.13 2.75 37.96
N GLU A 512 7.55 3.48 37.01
CA GLU A 512 7.82 3.36 35.59
C GLU A 512 9.07 4.15 35.20
N VAL A 513 9.83 3.63 34.23
CA VAL A 513 10.96 4.38 33.67
C VAL A 513 10.44 5.33 32.61
N LYS A 514 10.23 6.60 33.00
CA LYS A 514 9.75 7.65 32.11
C LYS A 514 10.77 8.77 31.98
N LEU A 515 11.08 9.13 30.74
CA LEU A 515 11.94 10.26 30.39
C LEU A 515 11.08 11.42 29.91
N ARG A 516 11.40 12.63 30.40
CA ARG A 516 10.93 13.89 29.85
C ARG A 516 12.04 14.49 29.00
N ILE A 517 11.79 14.59 27.69
CA ILE A 517 12.75 15.11 26.71
C ILE A 517 12.30 16.51 26.28
N ARG A 518 13.20 17.48 26.38
CA ARG A 518 13.02 18.90 26.03
C ARG A 518 11.78 19.53 26.67
N GLU A 519 11.43 19.10 27.88
CA GLU A 519 10.24 19.51 28.63
C GLU A 519 8.90 19.32 27.87
N ARG A 520 8.91 18.57 26.75
CA ARG A 520 7.78 18.46 25.83
C ARG A 520 7.32 17.03 25.61
N TYR A 521 8.26 16.10 25.47
CA TYR A 521 7.97 14.71 25.12
C TYR A 521 8.15 13.81 26.33
N VAL A 522 7.23 12.87 26.52
CA VAL A 522 7.32 11.83 27.55
C VAL A 522 7.53 10.48 26.88
N VAL A 523 8.53 9.74 27.34
CA VAL A 523 8.89 8.44 26.79
C VAL A 523 8.99 7.44 27.91
N GLN A 524 8.12 6.43 27.89
CA GLN A 524 8.24 5.29 28.79
C GLN A 524 9.15 4.24 28.14
N ILE A 525 10.12 3.72 28.89
CA ILE A 525 10.95 2.60 28.47
C ILE A 525 10.57 1.38 29.33
N THR A 526 10.01 0.36 28.70
CA THR A 526 9.44 -0.81 29.41
C THR A 526 10.30 -2.05 29.14
N PRO A 527 11.05 -2.59 30.12
CA PRO A 527 11.74 -3.87 29.98
C PRO A 527 10.76 -4.99 29.67
N SER A 528 11.12 -5.88 28.74
CA SER A 528 10.20 -6.91 28.24
C SER A 528 10.91 -8.18 27.80
N PHE A 529 10.21 -9.31 27.87
CA PHE A 529 10.60 -10.56 27.20
C PHE A 529 9.63 -10.90 26.08
N LYS A 530 10.18 -11.34 24.94
CA LYS A 530 9.41 -11.83 23.80
C LYS A 530 9.11 -13.33 23.96
N CYS A 531 7.85 -13.71 23.82
CA CYS A 531 7.36 -15.09 23.95
C CYS A 531 6.86 -15.59 22.59
N ALA A 532 7.76 -16.13 21.76
CA ALA A 532 7.43 -16.73 20.47
C ALA A 532 7.11 -18.23 20.58
N GLY A 533 6.25 -18.75 19.70
CA GLY A 533 5.91 -20.17 19.63
C GLY A 533 5.01 -20.70 20.76
N ILE A 534 4.53 -19.82 21.64
CA ILE A 534 3.61 -20.13 22.73
C ILE A 534 2.48 -19.11 22.77
N TRP A 535 1.27 -19.56 23.11
CA TRP A 535 0.09 -18.71 23.23
C TRP A 535 -0.47 -18.75 24.66
N PRO A 536 -0.86 -17.61 25.26
CA PRO A 536 -1.38 -17.59 26.63
C PRO A 536 -2.66 -18.41 26.77
N ARG A 537 -2.81 -19.05 27.93
CA ARG A 537 -4.01 -19.86 28.24
C ARG A 537 -5.25 -18.97 28.37
N SER A 538 -5.09 -17.80 28.98
CA SER A 538 -6.14 -16.78 29.14
C SER A 538 -6.68 -16.26 27.81
N SER A 539 -5.89 -16.33 26.72
CA SER A 539 -6.29 -15.99 25.35
C SER A 539 -6.50 -17.22 24.45
N ALA A 540 -6.51 -18.44 25.00
CA ALA A 540 -6.62 -19.67 24.21
C ALA A 540 -8.02 -19.87 23.58
N HIS A 541 -9.04 -19.19 24.12
CA HIS A 541 -10.39 -19.15 23.55
C HIS A 541 -10.44 -18.45 22.19
N TRP A 542 -9.40 -17.71 21.81
CA TRP A 542 -9.30 -17.05 20.52
C TRP A 542 -8.64 -17.96 19.45
N PRO A 543 -9.15 -17.98 18.21
CA PRO A 543 -10.36 -17.30 17.73
C PRO A 543 -11.64 -18.03 18.18
N LEU A 544 -12.75 -17.30 18.23
CA LEU A 544 -14.06 -17.88 18.53
C LEU A 544 -14.55 -18.74 17.34
N PRO A 545 -14.94 -20.01 17.54
CA PRO A 545 -15.26 -20.93 16.43
C PRO A 545 -16.35 -20.46 15.46
N GLN A 546 -17.28 -19.64 15.94
CA GLN A 546 -18.39 -19.10 15.15
C GLN A 546 -18.01 -17.90 14.28
N ILE A 547 -16.81 -17.33 14.46
CA ILE A 547 -16.38 -16.12 13.76
C ILE A 547 -15.47 -16.55 12.60
N PRO A 548 -15.83 -16.29 11.34
CA PRO A 548 -15.07 -16.75 10.18
C PRO A 548 -13.81 -15.90 9.90
N TRP A 549 -13.46 -14.99 10.80
CA TRP A 549 -12.28 -14.13 10.74
C TRP A 549 -11.44 -14.26 12.01
N PRO A 550 -10.10 -14.26 11.90
CA PRO A 550 -9.33 -14.23 10.66
C PRO A 550 -9.22 -15.62 10.00
N HIS A 551 -8.69 -15.66 8.77
CA HIS A 551 -8.42 -16.93 8.08
C HIS A 551 -7.51 -17.85 8.93
N PRO A 552 -7.74 -19.18 8.97
CA PRO A 552 -6.98 -20.10 9.83
C PRO A 552 -5.44 -20.01 9.69
N ASN A 553 -4.92 -19.78 8.49
CA ASN A 553 -3.48 -19.56 8.28
C ASN A 553 -2.97 -18.35 9.06
N LEU A 554 -3.72 -17.24 9.07
CA LEU A 554 -3.36 -16.04 9.82
C LEU A 554 -3.45 -16.29 11.34
N VAL A 555 -4.41 -17.11 11.80
CA VAL A 555 -4.47 -17.56 13.20
C VAL A 555 -3.20 -18.30 13.59
N ALA A 556 -2.74 -19.23 12.76
CA ALA A 556 -1.53 -20.00 13.01
C ALA A 556 -0.29 -19.10 13.05
N GLU A 557 -0.18 -18.14 12.13
CA GLU A 557 0.89 -17.14 12.14
C GLU A 557 0.88 -16.29 13.41
N VAL A 558 -0.30 -15.77 13.81
CA VAL A 558 -0.46 -14.96 15.03
C VAL A 558 -0.05 -15.76 16.27
N LYS A 559 -0.50 -17.00 16.41
CA LYS A 559 -0.13 -17.85 17.55
C LYS A 559 1.35 -18.24 17.54
N THR A 560 1.96 -18.35 16.37
CA THR A 560 3.40 -18.65 16.22
C THR A 560 4.26 -17.44 16.57
N GLU A 561 3.86 -16.24 16.16
CA GLU A 561 4.55 -14.99 16.49
C GLU A 561 4.49 -14.70 18.00
N GLY A 562 3.37 -15.02 18.64
CA GLY A 562 3.24 -15.02 20.10
C GLY A 562 2.92 -13.64 20.69
N PHE A 563 3.53 -13.30 21.81
CA PHE A 563 3.21 -12.10 22.60
C PHE A 563 4.42 -11.63 23.42
N ASP A 564 4.29 -10.46 24.05
CA ASP A 564 5.33 -9.85 24.89
C ASP A 564 4.91 -9.82 26.37
N LEU A 565 5.89 -9.98 27.25
CA LEU A 565 5.76 -9.84 28.70
C LEU A 565 6.46 -8.57 29.17
N LEU A 566 5.68 -7.55 29.53
CA LEU A 566 6.15 -6.22 29.91
C LEU A 566 6.28 -6.09 31.42
N SER A 567 7.42 -5.55 31.87
CA SER A 567 7.56 -5.09 33.24
C SER A 567 7.01 -3.69 33.39
N LYS A 568 5.69 -3.58 33.61
CA LYS A 568 4.98 -2.34 33.97
C LYS A 568 3.86 -2.59 34.96
N GLU A 569 3.36 -1.54 35.59
CA GLU A 569 2.20 -1.62 36.47
C GLU A 569 0.94 -2.00 35.69
N CYS A 570 0.10 -2.82 36.31
CA CYS A 570 -1.19 -3.18 35.76
C CYS A 570 -2.32 -2.58 36.60
N VAL A 571 -3.13 -1.73 35.97
CA VAL A 571 -4.26 -1.05 36.64
C VAL A 571 -5.31 -2.05 37.16
N THR A 572 -5.37 -3.27 36.60
CA THR A 572 -6.29 -4.33 37.08
C THR A 572 -5.87 -4.94 38.42
N LEU A 573 -4.60 -4.79 38.82
CA LEU A 573 -4.05 -5.35 40.06
C LEU A 573 -3.98 -4.34 41.21
N HIS A 574 -4.11 -3.04 40.91
CA HIS A 574 -4.01 -1.95 41.89
C HIS A 574 -4.98 -2.15 43.07
N GLY A 575 -4.44 -2.19 44.29
CA GLY A 575 -5.21 -2.29 45.55
C GLY A 575 -5.47 -3.71 46.07
N LYS A 576 -5.09 -4.77 45.34
CA LYS A 576 -5.09 -6.14 45.88
C LYS A 576 -3.72 -6.43 46.49
N GLN A 577 -3.60 -6.40 47.82
CA GLN A 577 -2.37 -6.75 48.57
C GLN A 577 -1.96 -8.23 48.37
N SER A 578 -1.47 -8.57 47.18
CA SER A 578 -0.90 -9.89 46.89
C SER A 578 0.59 -9.74 46.65
N ALA A 579 1.39 -10.55 47.33
CA ALA A 579 2.84 -10.63 47.11
C ALA A 579 3.21 -10.90 45.64
N LEU A 580 2.29 -11.50 44.87
CA LEU A 580 2.46 -11.82 43.44
C LEU A 580 2.35 -10.60 42.51
N GLU A 581 1.80 -9.47 42.95
CA GLU A 581 1.65 -8.27 42.11
C GLU A 581 3.02 -7.72 41.66
N GLY A 582 4.04 -7.79 42.52
CA GLY A 582 5.39 -7.36 42.18
C GLY A 582 6.12 -8.30 41.20
N ASP A 583 5.66 -9.54 41.10
CA ASP A 583 6.30 -10.59 40.30
C ASP A 583 5.63 -10.79 38.94
N ALA A 584 4.49 -10.16 38.72
CA ALA A 584 3.68 -10.29 37.52
C ALA A 584 4.20 -9.43 36.35
N TRP A 585 4.10 -9.97 35.15
CA TRP A 585 4.44 -9.34 33.88
C TRP A 585 3.15 -9.10 33.08
N VAL A 586 2.98 -7.89 32.54
CA VAL A 586 1.80 -7.53 31.74
C VAL A 586 1.92 -8.15 30.35
N MET A 587 0.88 -8.86 29.91
CA MET A 587 0.83 -9.41 28.55
C MET A 587 0.50 -8.33 27.53
N SER A 588 1.23 -8.30 26.41
CA SER A 588 0.99 -7.40 25.29
C SER A 588 1.03 -8.12 23.96
N PHE A 589 0.14 -7.72 23.07
CA PHE A 589 -0.11 -8.35 21.78
C PHE A 589 0.15 -7.38 20.60
N VAL A 590 0.88 -6.29 20.83
CA VAL A 590 0.99 -5.17 19.87
C VAL A 590 1.38 -5.62 18.47
N ASP A 591 2.36 -6.51 18.35
CA ASP A 591 2.87 -7.06 17.08
C ASP A 591 1.80 -7.89 16.34
N VAL A 592 1.19 -8.86 17.02
CA VAL A 592 0.16 -9.71 16.42
C VAL A 592 -1.13 -8.96 16.11
N GLU A 593 -1.52 -7.98 16.92
CA GLU A 593 -2.61 -7.06 16.61
C GLU A 593 -2.31 -6.26 15.33
N ASN A 594 -1.06 -5.80 15.16
CA ASN A 594 -0.63 -5.09 13.94
C ASN A 594 -0.66 -6.00 12.71
N ARG A 595 -0.45 -7.32 12.90
CA ARG A 595 -0.57 -8.33 11.85
C ARG A 595 -2.03 -8.60 11.49
N LEU A 596 -2.92 -8.74 12.47
CA LEU A 596 -4.35 -8.91 12.24
C LEU A 596 -4.99 -7.78 11.43
N MET A 597 -4.45 -6.57 11.52
CA MET A 597 -4.95 -5.42 10.77
C MET A 597 -4.40 -5.29 9.35
N TYR A 598 -3.69 -6.29 8.80
CA TYR A 598 -3.37 -6.31 7.37
C TYR A 598 -4.62 -6.59 6.52
N GLY A 599 -4.62 -6.11 5.27
CA GLY A 599 -5.76 -6.25 4.35
C GLY A 599 -6.77 -5.09 4.41
N GLY A 600 -7.39 -4.82 3.27
CA GLY A 600 -8.37 -3.75 3.07
C GLY A 600 -7.91 -2.37 3.57
N CYS A 601 -8.89 -1.59 4.03
CA CYS A 601 -8.72 -0.25 4.56
C CYS A 601 -8.50 -0.22 6.09
N ARG A 602 -8.26 -1.38 6.76
CA ARG A 602 -8.14 -1.50 8.24
C ARG A 602 -7.14 -0.51 8.84
N LYS A 603 -5.88 -0.50 8.37
CA LYS A 603 -4.85 0.46 8.85
C LYS A 603 -5.16 1.91 8.47
N ARG A 604 -5.87 2.12 7.36
CA ARG A 604 -6.34 3.45 6.93
C ARG A 604 -7.39 3.97 7.92
N CYS A 605 -8.40 3.15 8.21
CA CYS A 605 -9.43 3.37 9.23
C CYS A 605 -8.82 3.70 10.60
N LEU A 606 -7.88 2.87 11.08
CA LEU A 606 -7.18 3.14 12.35
C LEU A 606 -6.49 4.51 12.34
N SER A 607 -5.81 4.87 11.25
CA SER A 607 -5.09 6.14 11.16
C SER A 607 -6.04 7.34 11.18
N VAL A 608 -7.20 7.24 10.52
CA VAL A 608 -8.25 8.28 10.56
C VAL A 608 -8.80 8.41 11.98
N LEU A 609 -9.18 7.29 12.61
CA LEU A 609 -9.73 7.29 13.97
C LEU A 609 -8.73 7.81 15.02
N LYS A 610 -7.44 7.46 14.92
CA LYS A 610 -6.39 8.04 15.78
C LYS A 610 -6.26 9.55 15.59
N THR A 611 -6.42 10.03 14.35
CA THR A 611 -6.37 11.48 14.06
C THR A 611 -7.58 12.21 14.63
N LEU A 612 -8.78 11.64 14.50
CA LEU A 612 -10.00 12.17 15.12
C LEU A 612 -9.89 12.16 16.65
N ARG A 613 -9.34 11.09 17.23
CA ARG A 613 -9.09 10.99 18.67
C ARG A 613 -8.19 12.11 19.15
N ASP A 614 -7.02 12.27 18.54
CA ASP A 614 -6.04 13.28 18.96
C ASP A 614 -6.57 14.72 18.83
N ARG A 615 -7.54 14.98 17.95
CA ARG A 615 -8.10 16.32 17.70
C ARG A 615 -9.37 16.64 18.49
N HIS A 616 -10.19 15.63 18.82
CA HIS A 616 -11.54 15.84 19.35
C HIS A 616 -11.84 15.04 20.63
N LEU A 617 -11.06 14.00 20.91
CA LEU A 617 -11.30 13.09 22.05
C LEU A 617 -10.11 13.01 23.02
N ASP A 618 -9.13 13.91 22.88
CA ASP A 618 -8.12 14.16 23.92
C ASP A 618 -8.76 14.98 25.05
N LEU A 619 -9.39 14.27 25.99
CA LEU A 619 -10.24 14.84 27.04
C LEU A 619 -9.59 14.69 28.42
N PRO A 620 -9.96 15.55 29.40
CA PRO A 620 -9.50 15.42 30.78
C PRO A 620 -9.74 14.02 31.35
N GLY A 621 -8.68 13.43 31.93
CA GLY A 621 -8.67 12.04 32.42
C GLY A 621 -8.30 10.99 31.37
N ASN A 622 -8.01 11.39 30.13
CA ASN A 622 -7.66 10.53 29.00
C ASN A 622 -8.56 9.28 28.91
N PRO A 623 -9.89 9.45 28.79
CA PRO A 623 -10.84 8.33 28.78
C PRO A 623 -10.74 7.48 27.52
N VAL A 624 -10.28 8.05 26.39
CA VAL A 624 -10.16 7.36 25.09
C VAL A 624 -8.71 7.42 24.62
N THR A 625 -8.05 6.27 24.55
CA THR A 625 -6.67 6.15 24.06
C THR A 625 -6.66 5.59 22.62
N ASN A 626 -5.51 5.71 21.95
CA ASN A 626 -5.27 5.01 20.67
C ASN A 626 -5.47 3.49 20.77
N TYR A 627 -5.22 2.91 21.94
CA TYR A 627 -5.38 1.48 22.17
C TYR A 627 -6.85 1.06 22.19
N HIS A 628 -7.74 1.85 22.82
CA HIS A 628 -9.19 1.60 22.75
C HIS A 628 -9.69 1.56 21.30
N ILE A 629 -9.24 2.51 20.46
CA ILE A 629 -9.58 2.53 19.04
C ILE A 629 -9.06 1.29 18.30
N LYS A 630 -7.81 0.87 18.57
CA LYS A 630 -7.21 -0.33 17.98
C LYS A 630 -8.00 -1.59 18.35
N THR A 631 -8.34 -1.74 19.63
CA THR A 631 -9.15 -2.85 20.15
C THR A 631 -10.53 -2.90 19.50
N LEU A 632 -11.22 -1.76 19.40
CA LEU A 632 -12.55 -1.72 18.78
C LEU A 632 -12.52 -2.01 17.28
N LEU A 633 -11.43 -1.66 16.58
CA LEU A 633 -11.24 -2.06 15.20
C LEU A 633 -11.13 -3.58 15.03
N LEU A 634 -10.43 -4.26 15.94
CA LEU A 634 -10.34 -5.73 15.91
C LEU A 634 -11.70 -6.39 16.15
N TYR A 635 -12.50 -5.87 17.09
CA TYR A 635 -13.90 -6.30 17.25
C TYR A 635 -14.77 -5.99 16.03
N GLU A 636 -14.53 -4.86 15.36
CA GLU A 636 -15.23 -4.54 14.11
C GLU A 636 -14.88 -5.54 12.99
N CYS A 637 -13.63 -6.06 12.97
CA CYS A 637 -13.22 -7.10 12.02
C CYS A 637 -13.96 -8.42 12.26
N GLU A 638 -14.28 -8.75 13.52
CA GLU A 638 -15.10 -9.92 13.82
C GLU A 638 -16.57 -9.75 13.37
N LYS A 639 -17.11 -8.53 13.48
CA LYS A 639 -18.48 -8.23 13.01
C LYS A 639 -18.59 -8.18 11.48
N HIS A 640 -17.53 -7.74 10.82
CA HIS A 640 -17.41 -7.61 9.37
C HIS A 640 -16.25 -8.49 8.87
N PRO A 641 -16.43 -9.82 8.86
CA PRO A 641 -15.33 -10.76 8.66
C PRO A 641 -14.85 -10.87 7.21
N LEU A 642 -15.64 -10.40 6.23
CA LEU A 642 -15.30 -10.56 4.82
C LEU A 642 -14.36 -9.44 4.36
N GLU A 643 -13.34 -9.76 3.54
CA GLU A 643 -12.36 -8.76 3.07
C GLU A 643 -13.01 -7.61 2.30
N MET A 644 -14.07 -7.88 1.51
CA MET A 644 -14.82 -6.85 0.77
C MET A 644 -15.53 -5.84 1.68
N GLU A 645 -15.85 -6.20 2.92
CA GLU A 645 -16.44 -5.27 3.90
C GLU A 645 -15.40 -4.29 4.48
N TRP A 646 -14.12 -4.51 4.14
CA TRP A 646 -12.99 -3.65 4.42
C TRP A 646 -12.41 -3.01 3.16
N ASP A 647 -13.10 -3.05 2.02
CA ASP A 647 -12.66 -2.30 0.84
C ASP A 647 -12.70 -0.79 1.09
N GLU A 648 -12.01 -0.01 0.25
CA GLU A 648 -11.91 1.45 0.40
C GLU A 648 -13.27 2.16 0.34
N SER A 649 -14.26 1.57 -0.33
CA SER A 649 -15.64 2.06 -0.31
C SER A 649 -16.26 1.98 1.09
N CYS A 650 -15.97 0.93 1.86
CA CYS A 650 -16.55 0.70 3.17
C CYS A 650 -15.88 1.51 4.29
N LEU A 651 -14.83 2.28 4.00
CA LEU A 651 -14.05 3.01 5.00
C LEU A 651 -14.92 3.91 5.90
N SER A 652 -15.87 4.64 5.33
CA SER A 652 -16.78 5.50 6.11
C SER A 652 -17.65 4.68 7.05
N ASP A 653 -18.16 3.54 6.59
CA ASP A 653 -19.04 2.68 7.36
C ASP A 653 -18.30 2.04 8.53
N ARG A 654 -17.04 1.60 8.31
CA ARG A 654 -16.18 1.07 9.37
C ARG A 654 -15.82 2.14 10.41
N ILE A 655 -15.52 3.37 9.98
CA ILE A 655 -15.28 4.49 10.91
C ILE A 655 -16.51 4.73 11.79
N ASN A 656 -17.70 4.79 11.17
CA ASN A 656 -18.96 5.02 11.89
C ASN A 656 -19.28 3.86 12.84
N GLY A 657 -19.15 2.61 12.40
CA GLY A 657 -19.38 1.42 13.21
C GLY A 657 -18.48 1.38 14.45
N ILE A 658 -17.19 1.68 14.30
CA ILE A 658 -16.23 1.74 15.41
C ILE A 658 -16.58 2.88 16.38
N LEU A 659 -16.94 4.06 15.88
CA LEU A 659 -17.31 5.19 16.75
C LEU A 659 -18.62 4.94 17.50
N LEU A 660 -19.61 4.31 16.87
CA LEU A 660 -20.85 3.89 17.53
C LEU A 660 -20.58 2.83 18.59
N GLN A 661 -19.71 1.86 18.31
CA GLN A 661 -19.27 0.87 19.29
C GLN A 661 -18.52 1.52 20.46
N LEU A 662 -17.68 2.53 20.19
CA LEU A 662 -16.99 3.28 21.24
C LEU A 662 -17.99 3.99 22.17
N ILE A 663 -19.04 4.61 21.62
CA ILE A 663 -20.11 5.23 22.41
C ILE A 663 -20.79 4.20 23.29
N SER A 664 -21.15 3.05 22.73
CA SER A 664 -21.75 1.94 23.49
C SER A 664 -20.83 1.49 24.63
N CYS A 665 -19.54 1.27 24.38
CA CYS A 665 -18.58 0.90 25.42
C CYS A 665 -18.47 1.96 26.51
N LEU A 666 -18.42 3.25 26.16
CA LEU A 666 -18.31 4.36 27.12
C LEU A 666 -19.57 4.46 28.00
N GLN A 667 -20.76 4.34 27.41
CA GLN A 667 -22.03 4.34 28.14
C GLN A 667 -22.18 3.12 29.05
N CYS A 668 -21.79 1.94 28.57
CA CYS A 668 -21.77 0.71 29.37
C CYS A 668 -20.61 0.66 30.37
N ARG A 669 -19.67 1.63 30.32
CA ARG A 669 -18.47 1.71 31.15
C ARG A 669 -17.64 0.43 31.12
N ARG A 670 -17.58 -0.22 29.95
CA ARG A 670 -16.85 -1.46 29.73
C ARG A 670 -16.31 -1.53 28.31
N CYS A 671 -15.01 -1.75 28.19
CA CYS A 671 -14.32 -1.98 26.93
C CYS A 671 -13.37 -3.18 27.11
N PRO A 672 -13.81 -4.42 26.79
CA PRO A 672 -12.96 -5.60 26.98
C PRO A 672 -11.72 -5.55 26.07
N HIS A 673 -10.60 -6.07 26.56
CA HIS A 673 -9.42 -6.28 25.74
C HIS A 673 -9.68 -7.40 24.73
N TYR A 674 -9.23 -7.22 23.47
CA TYR A 674 -9.53 -8.12 22.36
C TYR A 674 -9.18 -9.60 22.64
N PHE A 675 -7.90 -9.90 22.94
CA PHE A 675 -7.46 -11.26 23.27
C PHE A 675 -7.73 -11.70 24.72
N LEU A 676 -8.11 -10.77 25.60
CA LEU A 676 -8.20 -11.02 27.05
C LEU A 676 -9.53 -10.44 27.57
N PRO A 677 -10.69 -11.04 27.28
CA PRO A 677 -12.01 -10.43 27.53
C PRO A 677 -12.31 -10.13 29.00
N HIS A 678 -11.57 -10.73 29.92
CA HIS A 678 -11.64 -10.47 31.37
C HIS A 678 -10.93 -9.18 31.80
N VAL A 679 -10.09 -8.61 30.94
CA VAL A 679 -9.43 -7.32 31.15
C VAL A 679 -10.32 -6.22 30.57
N ASP A 680 -10.78 -5.31 31.43
CA ASP A 680 -11.52 -4.12 31.01
C ASP A 680 -10.57 -2.92 30.87
N LEU A 681 -10.47 -2.38 29.66
CA LEU A 681 -9.59 -1.27 29.32
C LEU A 681 -10.03 0.06 29.96
N PHE A 682 -11.30 0.17 30.39
CA PHE A 682 -11.78 1.34 31.15
C PHE A 682 -11.56 1.22 32.66
N LYS A 683 -10.95 0.14 33.13
CA LYS A 683 -10.62 -0.02 34.55
C LYS A 683 -9.74 1.15 35.03
N GLY A 684 -10.12 1.76 36.16
CA GLY A 684 -9.43 2.91 36.74
C GLY A 684 -9.82 4.26 36.14
N LYS A 685 -10.67 4.32 35.12
CA LYS A 685 -11.19 5.60 34.57
C LYS A 685 -12.38 6.09 35.39
N ALA A 686 -12.42 7.40 35.65
CA ALA A 686 -13.51 8.01 36.39
C ALA A 686 -14.83 7.94 35.57
N PRO A 687 -15.95 7.50 36.17
CA PRO A 687 -17.23 7.38 35.46
C PRO A 687 -17.70 8.68 34.77
N GLY A 688 -17.46 9.83 35.41
CA GLY A 688 -17.78 11.14 34.81
C GLY A 688 -16.94 11.48 33.57
N SER A 689 -15.69 11.01 33.50
CA SER A 689 -14.83 11.19 32.32
C SER A 689 -15.31 10.32 31.15
N LEU A 690 -15.74 9.09 31.43
CA LEU A 690 -16.33 8.20 30.42
C LEU A 690 -17.65 8.75 29.86
N GLU A 691 -18.52 9.27 30.72
CA GLU A 691 -19.78 9.91 30.31
C GLU A 691 -19.54 11.15 29.43
N ASN A 692 -18.58 12.00 29.81
CA ASN A 692 -18.20 13.15 28.99
C ASN A 692 -17.64 12.70 27.62
N ALA A 693 -16.79 11.68 27.60
CA ALA A 693 -16.27 11.12 26.37
C ALA A 693 -17.37 10.53 25.48
N ALA A 694 -18.39 9.88 26.04
CA ALA A 694 -19.54 9.38 25.28
C ALA A 694 -20.27 10.52 24.58
N LYS A 695 -20.53 11.63 25.30
CA LYS A 695 -21.18 12.82 24.74
C LYS A 695 -20.36 13.46 23.61
N GLN A 696 -19.05 13.61 23.77
CA GLN A 696 -18.19 14.18 22.71
C GLN A 696 -18.07 13.25 21.51
N THR A 697 -17.91 11.94 21.75
CA THR A 697 -17.87 10.94 20.66
C THR A 697 -19.19 10.94 19.90
N TRP A 698 -20.34 10.99 20.57
CA TRP A 698 -21.64 11.10 19.90
C TRP A 698 -21.79 12.39 19.08
N ARG A 699 -21.35 13.54 19.60
CA ARG A 699 -21.38 14.80 18.84
C ARG A 699 -20.57 14.69 17.55
N LEU A 700 -19.35 14.15 17.64
CA LEU A 700 -18.47 13.91 16.50
C LEU A 700 -19.11 12.95 15.49
N THR A 701 -19.55 11.77 15.94
CA THR A 701 -20.18 10.76 15.08
C THR A 701 -21.44 11.29 14.42
N ARG A 702 -22.27 12.03 15.16
CA ARG A 702 -23.48 12.65 14.60
C ARG A 702 -23.13 13.66 13.51
N GLU A 703 -22.09 14.48 13.70
CA GLU A 703 -21.63 15.40 12.65
C GLU A 703 -21.15 14.65 11.41
N LEU A 704 -20.36 13.59 11.58
CA LEU A 704 -19.91 12.72 10.48
C LEU A 704 -21.07 12.06 9.72
N LEU A 705 -22.14 11.69 10.42
CA LEU A 705 -23.32 11.04 9.82
C LEU A 705 -24.28 12.02 9.13
N THR A 706 -24.41 13.26 9.64
CA THR A 706 -25.43 14.21 9.16
C THR A 706 -24.88 15.25 8.19
N ASN A 707 -23.56 15.47 8.17
CA ASN A 707 -22.93 16.48 7.32
C ASN A 707 -21.89 15.85 6.39
N SER A 708 -22.21 15.81 5.09
CA SER A 708 -21.30 15.31 4.06
C SER A 708 -19.98 16.08 3.94
N ARG A 709 -19.84 17.26 4.56
CA ARG A 709 -18.60 18.07 4.65
C ARG A 709 -18.04 18.14 6.07
N ALA A 710 -18.39 17.22 6.96
CA ALA A 710 -17.91 17.22 8.34
C ALA A 710 -16.38 17.26 8.43
N PHE A 711 -15.71 16.45 7.61
CA PHE A 711 -14.25 16.35 7.60
C PHE A 711 -13.49 17.64 7.22
N ASP A 712 -14.11 18.59 6.51
CA ASP A 712 -13.49 19.89 6.24
C ASP A 712 -13.25 20.70 7.53
N LYS A 713 -14.11 20.51 8.54
CA LYS A 713 -14.08 21.24 9.82
C LYS A 713 -13.33 20.51 10.93
N LEU A 714 -13.06 19.22 10.76
CA LEU A 714 -12.45 18.35 11.77
C LEU A 714 -10.92 18.44 11.79
#